data_AF-A0A931W737-F1
#
_entry.id   AF-A0A931W737-F1
#
_cell.length_a   1.000
_cell.length_b   1.000
_cell.length_c   1.000
_cell.angle_alpha   90.00
_cell.angle_beta   90.00
_cell.angle_gamma   90.00
#
_symmetry.space_group_name_H-M   'P 1'
#
loop_
_entity.id
_entity.type
_entity.pdbx_description
1 polymer ?
#
loop_
_entity_poly.entity_id
_entity_poly.type
_entity_poly.pdbx_seq_one_letter_code
_entity_poly.pdbx_strand_id
1 'polypeptide(L)'
;MENLIALIQNYFSVILFYLPLGIVGIWRWLVWVFKKTVSYYYKPITWGFSASVSIVTPVYNEDPTLFKKALLSWAKNSPEEIIAVIDYTDLRCIEVFRDFAKKYKRARLLITKIPGKRAALADGIKAARGEIVALVDSDILWEENVIKNSLSPFKDPRVAGVTTRENVIDSNSLAQKLFDINLDLRYFLDYPFMAAAGDAVVCLTGRTSFYRREVIRPMTNDLINETFMGKKVVSGDDKRLTYLVLKAGWKVGYQGNARIYTPGMRDLKSYLKQRLRWTRNGLRSDLRAMMEGWSWKHPALAFYQVDKFVQAPAILLSPIYFLLSLFEGYYLGAAIIATWWFLSRTIKLYPHLKRKPEDILVLPVFILYTFLSALLKIYAFFTLNTSGWMTRWDKSRLPQIKFMQQIPGYAMSAIVLVILTSLVFNLKGKSINGETKVASITSTQTKSLVFGKIDQKEASPAATQAIAFYNSKGELIKGYQVKTGDTLSTIAYKFNIEPEDLLEANIQVLPNWSKIEPGLILSIPYQDFQVGSAKQYSHTIKNLPTATISYAKDSNTINILGRGTQVSLKDIYEEVGDKHLVKLKDKEWLLKANLKIGNGVTVKLDKSQVTWLKMASGSQSFTWIRVNGGSLSFNGVKVTSWDEVKNDYDKDEKNGRSFIMAKYSSRMDVYDSELAYLGFFPKSPIDGSSYGVAWKIPNDSKGKYLSTGEVKNSKFHHNYFGAYTYGATAMVWQNNEFYSNIQYGLDPHDDSNNFLVENNTFHDNGNHGIIFSKRCINNIIRNNLSYNNKLHGIMLDRNSNDNIVEGNTVYGNKDGIALYDSSRNIIKNNTIKNNQRGFRANMKSEENIITNNQFSNNKQFGIYLYGQANKNNLVANNLTANTNAVYIKTSANLLADNTIVQNKVGVYLLDYASDNQLSNNTISNNRSYGVFNKTAKGSKNYLDDNTIHSNGQNIYTSSVSKPNLLSAVK
;
A
#
# COMPACT_ATOMS: atom_id res chain seq x y z
N MET A 1 -17.95 18.93 -42.20
CA MET A 1 -16.56 18.46 -42.47
C MET A 1 -15.69 18.62 -41.22
N GLU A 2 -15.68 19.79 -40.59
CA GLU A 2 -14.95 20.05 -39.34
C GLU A 2 -15.35 19.16 -38.17
N ASN A 3 -16.66 18.90 -37.96
CA ASN A 3 -17.13 17.93 -36.96
C ASN A 3 -16.67 16.49 -37.23
N LEU A 4 -16.46 16.13 -38.50
CA LEU A 4 -15.96 14.80 -38.87
C LEU A 4 -14.44 14.72 -38.65
N ILE A 5 -13.71 15.82 -38.92
CA ILE A 5 -12.26 15.91 -38.68
C ILE A 5 -11.96 15.91 -37.18
N ALA A 6 -12.70 16.68 -36.37
CA ALA A 6 -12.57 16.69 -34.92
C ALA A 6 -12.92 15.32 -34.30
N LEU A 7 -13.95 14.65 -34.83
CA LEU A 7 -14.30 13.29 -34.44
C LEU A 7 -13.17 12.31 -34.78
N ILE A 8 -12.63 12.35 -36.01
CA ILE A 8 -11.51 11.50 -36.46
C ILE A 8 -10.24 11.76 -35.63
N GLN A 9 -9.94 13.02 -35.29
CA GLN A 9 -8.79 13.40 -34.45
C GLN A 9 -8.92 12.90 -33.01
N ASN A 10 -10.11 12.99 -32.41
CA ASN A 10 -10.38 12.44 -31.08
C ASN A 10 -10.24 10.90 -31.05
N TYR A 11 -10.63 10.21 -32.14
CA TYR A 11 -10.40 8.76 -32.25
C TYR A 11 -8.92 8.42 -32.50
N PHE A 12 -8.19 9.24 -33.24
CA PHE A 12 -6.79 9.00 -33.57
C PHE A 12 -5.86 9.10 -32.34
N SER A 13 -6.07 10.10 -31.48
CA SER A 13 -5.30 10.26 -30.24
C SER A 13 -5.53 9.10 -29.25
N VAL A 14 -6.76 8.58 -29.19
CA VAL A 14 -7.12 7.40 -28.40
C VAL A 14 -6.46 6.14 -28.98
N ILE A 15 -6.41 5.98 -30.31
CA ILE A 15 -5.72 4.86 -30.97
C ILE A 15 -4.22 4.89 -30.70
N LEU A 16 -3.58 6.06 -30.80
CA LEU A 16 -2.15 6.24 -30.52
C LEU A 16 -1.80 5.92 -29.06
N PHE A 17 -2.70 6.22 -28.11
CA PHE A 17 -2.53 5.83 -26.71
C PHE A 17 -2.47 4.30 -26.54
N TYR A 18 -3.32 3.53 -27.22
CA TYR A 18 -3.33 2.07 -27.11
C TYR A 18 -2.28 1.36 -27.97
N LEU A 19 -1.68 2.04 -28.95
CA LEU A 19 -0.73 1.45 -29.90
C LEU A 19 0.45 0.73 -29.23
N PRO A 20 1.13 1.27 -28.19
CA PRO A 20 2.20 0.54 -27.50
C PRO A 20 1.72 -0.74 -26.83
N LEU A 21 0.52 -0.73 -26.22
CA LEU A 21 -0.09 -1.93 -25.64
C LEU A 21 -0.39 -2.97 -26.74
N GLY A 22 -0.88 -2.51 -27.90
CA GLY A 22 -1.10 -3.32 -29.08
C GLY A 22 0.19 -3.99 -29.59
N ILE A 23 1.28 -3.23 -29.74
CA ILE A 23 2.60 -3.72 -30.17
C ILE A 23 3.12 -4.79 -29.21
N VAL A 24 3.08 -4.50 -27.89
CA VAL A 24 3.47 -5.49 -26.87
C VAL A 24 2.56 -6.72 -26.95
N GLY A 25 1.26 -6.54 -27.14
CA GLY A 25 0.28 -7.61 -27.33
C GLY A 25 0.64 -8.52 -28.50
N ILE A 26 0.88 -7.94 -29.68
CA ILE A 26 1.28 -8.66 -30.90
C ILE A 26 2.57 -9.43 -30.65
N TRP A 27 3.61 -8.77 -30.11
CA TRP A 27 4.87 -9.42 -29.80
C TRP A 27 4.69 -10.61 -28.84
N ARG A 28 3.91 -10.45 -27.76
CA ARG A 28 3.62 -11.53 -26.81
C ARG A 28 2.90 -12.72 -27.46
N TRP A 29 2.04 -12.45 -28.43
CA TRP A 29 1.35 -13.50 -29.19
C TRP A 29 2.27 -14.16 -30.23
N LEU A 30 3.11 -13.41 -30.92
CA LEU A 30 4.13 -13.97 -31.82
C LEU A 30 5.07 -14.93 -31.07
N VAL A 31 5.53 -14.56 -29.87
CA VAL A 31 6.33 -15.46 -29.02
C VAL A 31 5.55 -16.73 -28.65
N TRP A 32 4.26 -16.60 -28.31
CA TRP A 32 3.43 -17.76 -27.98
C TRP A 32 3.18 -18.66 -29.19
N VAL A 33 2.84 -18.08 -30.34
CA VAL A 33 2.64 -18.80 -31.62
C VAL A 33 3.93 -19.51 -32.00
N PHE A 34 5.08 -18.82 -31.96
CA PHE A 34 6.39 -19.43 -32.23
C PHE A 34 6.64 -20.66 -31.33
N LYS A 35 6.51 -20.50 -30.01
CA LYS A 35 6.66 -21.61 -29.06
C LYS A 35 5.67 -22.73 -29.35
N LYS A 36 4.43 -22.40 -29.72
CA LYS A 36 3.35 -23.36 -30.00
C LYS A 36 3.58 -24.13 -31.30
N THR A 37 4.09 -23.46 -32.33
CA THR A 37 4.44 -24.07 -33.62
C THR A 37 5.61 -25.02 -33.45
N VAL A 38 6.65 -24.61 -32.74
CA VAL A 38 7.81 -25.48 -32.47
C VAL A 38 7.41 -26.65 -31.56
N SER A 39 6.58 -26.42 -30.54
CA SER A 39 6.11 -27.50 -29.66
C SER A 39 5.23 -28.52 -30.35
N TYR A 40 4.59 -28.17 -31.47
CA TYR A 40 3.81 -29.13 -32.26
C TYR A 40 4.68 -30.25 -32.86
N TYR A 41 5.96 -29.97 -33.13
CA TYR A 41 6.90 -30.97 -33.65
C TYR A 41 7.48 -31.89 -32.58
N TYR A 42 7.23 -31.63 -31.29
CA TYR A 42 7.64 -32.52 -30.22
C TYR A 42 6.86 -33.84 -30.28
N LYS A 43 7.59 -34.96 -30.21
CA LYS A 43 7.02 -36.30 -30.02
C LYS A 43 7.79 -37.04 -28.93
N PRO A 44 7.12 -37.76 -28.01
CA PRO A 44 7.79 -38.60 -27.02
C PRO A 44 8.57 -39.72 -27.69
N ILE A 45 9.74 -40.06 -27.16
CA ILE A 45 10.62 -41.10 -27.71
C ILE A 45 10.11 -42.47 -27.28
N THR A 46 10.01 -43.43 -28.21
CA THR A 46 9.46 -44.78 -27.94
C THR A 46 10.39 -45.95 -28.27
N TRP A 47 11.62 -45.68 -28.74
CA TRP A 47 12.53 -46.67 -29.33
C TRP A 47 13.09 -47.77 -28.41
N GLY A 48 12.61 -47.87 -27.16
CA GLY A 48 12.99 -48.90 -26.19
C GLY A 48 14.43 -48.77 -25.70
N PHE A 49 14.60 -48.50 -24.41
CA PHE A 49 15.89 -48.57 -23.72
C PHE A 49 15.64 -49.15 -22.33
N SER A 50 16.49 -50.06 -21.90
CA SER A 50 16.41 -50.68 -20.58
C SER A 50 17.72 -50.46 -19.85
N ALA A 51 17.62 -50.09 -18.58
CA ALA A 51 18.75 -49.90 -17.68
C ALA A 51 18.24 -50.12 -16.25
N SER A 52 19.13 -50.54 -15.36
CA SER A 52 18.80 -50.66 -13.94
C SER A 52 18.49 -49.29 -13.33
N VAL A 53 17.36 -49.17 -12.60
CA VAL A 53 16.91 -47.90 -12.00
C VAL A 53 16.85 -47.98 -10.48
N SER A 54 17.65 -47.14 -9.80
CA SER A 54 17.50 -46.89 -8.37
C SER A 54 16.61 -45.67 -8.14
N ILE A 55 15.53 -45.82 -7.38
CA ILE A 55 14.72 -44.69 -6.92
C ILE A 55 15.33 -44.15 -5.62
N VAL A 56 15.54 -42.84 -5.54
CA VAL A 56 16.02 -42.15 -4.35
C VAL A 56 14.99 -41.11 -3.93
N THR A 57 14.49 -41.23 -2.71
CA THR A 57 13.50 -40.29 -2.15
C THR A 57 13.97 -39.74 -0.80
N PRO A 58 14.16 -38.43 -0.66
CA PRO A 58 14.37 -37.80 0.64
C PRO A 58 13.02 -37.60 1.35
N VAL A 59 12.91 -38.00 2.61
CA VAL A 59 11.64 -37.94 3.38
C VAL A 59 11.83 -37.14 4.66
N TYR A 60 10.92 -36.19 4.89
CA TYR A 60 10.89 -35.39 6.11
C TYR A 60 9.48 -34.85 6.39
N ASN A 61 8.89 -35.29 7.51
CA ASN A 61 7.58 -34.92 8.03
C ASN A 61 6.49 -34.97 6.94
N GLU A 62 6.44 -36.10 6.22
CA GLU A 62 5.45 -36.36 5.17
C GLU A 62 4.19 -37.00 5.76
N ASP A 63 3.06 -36.88 5.05
CA ASP A 63 1.87 -37.70 5.37
C ASP A 63 2.20 -39.19 5.18
N PRO A 64 2.19 -40.01 6.25
CA PRO A 64 2.53 -41.43 6.19
C PRO A 64 1.63 -42.23 5.23
N THR A 65 0.36 -41.83 5.09
CA THR A 65 -0.61 -42.51 4.21
C THR A 65 -0.28 -42.24 2.75
N LEU A 66 0.04 -40.99 2.42
CA LEU A 66 0.41 -40.60 1.06
C LEU A 66 1.77 -41.19 0.67
N PHE A 67 2.74 -41.16 1.59
CA PHE A 67 4.05 -41.78 1.37
C PHE A 67 3.95 -43.28 1.09
N LYS A 68 3.09 -44.00 1.84
CA LYS A 68 2.80 -45.42 1.58
C LYS A 68 2.22 -45.64 0.18
N LYS A 69 1.27 -44.79 -0.26
CA LYS A 69 0.70 -44.87 -1.62
C LYS A 69 1.74 -44.61 -2.70
N ALA A 70 2.64 -43.64 -2.47
CA ALA A 70 3.74 -43.32 -3.37
C ALA A 70 4.69 -44.52 -3.54
N LEU A 71 5.16 -45.11 -2.44
CA LEU A 71 6.02 -46.32 -2.45
C LEU A 71 5.41 -47.46 -3.27
N LEU A 72 4.12 -47.73 -3.07
CA LEU A 72 3.40 -48.77 -3.82
C LEU A 72 3.32 -48.45 -5.32
N SER A 73 3.10 -47.19 -5.70
CA SER A 73 3.05 -46.78 -7.11
C SER A 73 4.41 -46.93 -7.81
N TRP A 74 5.50 -46.66 -7.10
CA TRP A 74 6.85 -46.81 -7.62
C TRP A 74 7.23 -48.29 -7.77
N ALA A 75 6.87 -49.12 -6.78
CA ALA A 75 7.11 -50.56 -6.81
C ALA A 75 6.45 -51.25 -8.02
N LYS A 76 5.25 -50.79 -8.41
CA LYS A 76 4.54 -51.28 -9.61
C LYS A 76 5.31 -51.06 -10.92
N ASN A 77 6.24 -50.10 -10.94
CA ASN A 77 7.12 -49.84 -12.09
C ASN A 77 8.38 -50.71 -12.11
N SER A 78 8.54 -51.63 -11.16
CA SER A 78 9.64 -52.60 -11.08
C SER A 78 11.06 -52.00 -11.11
N PRO A 79 11.40 -51.06 -10.21
CA PRO A 79 12.76 -50.56 -10.08
C PRO A 79 13.73 -51.64 -9.59
N GLU A 80 15.03 -51.39 -9.77
CA GLU A 80 16.10 -52.21 -9.21
C GLU A 80 16.14 -52.08 -7.68
N GLU A 81 15.97 -50.85 -7.18
CA GLU A 81 15.83 -50.59 -5.75
C GLU A 81 15.08 -49.29 -5.46
N ILE A 82 14.54 -49.19 -4.24
CA ILE A 82 13.95 -47.97 -3.69
C ILE A 82 14.72 -47.60 -2.43
N ILE A 83 15.38 -46.44 -2.44
CA ILE A 83 16.18 -45.91 -1.35
C ILE A 83 15.43 -44.73 -0.74
N ALA A 84 14.94 -44.89 0.49
CA ALA A 84 14.40 -43.78 1.26
C ALA A 84 15.48 -43.23 2.19
N VAL A 85 15.79 -41.95 2.04
CA VAL A 85 16.70 -41.22 2.93
C VAL A 85 15.84 -40.38 3.88
N ILE A 86 15.61 -40.91 5.08
CA ILE A 86 14.66 -40.35 6.04
C ILE A 86 15.42 -39.69 7.19
N ASP A 87 14.99 -38.49 7.58
CA ASP A 87 15.54 -37.82 8.76
C ASP A 87 15.26 -38.62 10.03
N TYR A 88 16.24 -38.68 10.92
CA TYR A 88 16.15 -39.46 12.17
C TYR A 88 14.99 -39.06 13.09
N THR A 89 14.40 -37.87 12.92
CA THR A 89 13.26 -37.39 13.72
C THR A 89 11.89 -37.83 13.18
N ASP A 90 11.79 -38.31 11.93
CA ASP A 90 10.51 -38.71 11.32
C ASP A 90 10.21 -40.19 11.59
N LEU A 91 9.92 -40.50 12.86
CA LEU A 91 9.65 -41.87 13.32
C LEU A 91 8.49 -42.55 12.57
N ARG A 92 7.47 -41.77 12.17
CA ARG A 92 6.28 -42.28 11.48
C ARG A 92 6.61 -42.77 10.07
N CYS A 93 7.35 -41.97 9.29
CA CYS A 93 7.74 -42.39 7.94
C CYS A 93 8.80 -43.51 7.96
N ILE A 94 9.67 -43.54 8.99
CA ILE A 94 10.59 -44.66 9.22
C ILE A 94 9.82 -45.97 9.41
N GLU A 95 8.77 -45.96 10.22
CA GLU A 95 7.92 -47.13 10.45
C GLU A 95 7.22 -47.59 9.16
N VAL A 96 6.59 -46.66 8.43
CA VAL A 96 5.96 -46.94 7.13
C VAL A 96 6.92 -47.59 6.15
N PHE A 97 8.16 -47.08 6.06
CA PHE A 97 9.15 -47.63 5.14
C PHE A 97 9.65 -49.01 5.59
N ARG A 98 9.84 -49.24 6.90
CA ARG A 98 10.20 -50.56 7.44
C ARG A 98 9.14 -51.61 7.10
N ASP A 99 7.86 -51.27 7.26
CA ASP A 99 6.76 -52.17 6.91
C ASP A 99 6.67 -52.44 5.42
N PHE A 100 6.93 -51.44 4.59
CA PHE A 100 7.06 -51.62 3.15
C PHE A 100 8.24 -52.54 2.80
N ALA A 101 9.41 -52.36 3.43
CA ALA A 101 10.62 -53.14 3.18
C ALA A 101 10.50 -54.61 3.61
N LYS A 102 9.65 -54.93 4.59
CA LYS A 102 9.31 -56.32 4.93
C LYS A 102 8.76 -57.08 3.70
N LYS A 103 7.91 -56.40 2.92
CA LYS A 103 7.20 -56.92 1.74
C LYS A 103 7.97 -56.74 0.43
N TYR A 104 8.71 -55.64 0.29
CA TYR A 104 9.48 -55.31 -0.91
C TYR A 104 10.98 -55.41 -0.63
N LYS A 105 11.61 -56.54 -0.98
CA LYS A 105 13.02 -56.84 -0.63
C LYS A 105 14.05 -55.92 -1.28
N ARG A 106 13.67 -55.20 -2.34
CA ARG A 106 14.50 -54.20 -3.02
C ARG A 106 14.36 -52.79 -2.40
N ALA A 107 13.91 -52.68 -1.15
CA ALA A 107 13.83 -51.42 -0.40
C ALA A 107 15.04 -51.26 0.53
N ARG A 108 15.68 -50.09 0.51
CA ARG A 108 16.79 -49.73 1.40
C ARG A 108 16.49 -48.44 2.16
N LEU A 109 16.57 -48.51 3.48
CA LEU A 109 16.39 -47.37 4.36
C LEU A 109 17.75 -46.77 4.74
N LEU A 110 17.92 -45.47 4.53
CA LEU A 110 19.04 -44.69 5.04
C LEU A 110 18.50 -43.65 6.02
N ILE A 111 18.93 -43.70 7.28
CA ILE A 111 18.55 -42.72 8.30
C ILE A 111 19.64 -41.65 8.35
N THR A 112 19.29 -40.40 8.05
CA THR A 112 20.25 -39.29 8.07
C THR A 112 20.05 -38.39 9.29
N LYS A 113 21.17 -37.93 9.86
CA LYS A 113 21.20 -36.88 10.89
C LYS A 113 21.54 -35.51 10.32
N ILE A 114 21.95 -35.45 9.05
CA ILE A 114 22.40 -34.22 8.40
C ILE A 114 21.18 -33.46 7.87
N PRO A 115 20.99 -32.20 8.29
CA PRO A 115 19.84 -31.45 7.86
C PRO A 115 19.97 -30.94 6.41
N GLY A 116 19.08 -31.37 5.53
CA GLY A 116 18.73 -30.71 4.27
C GLY A 116 18.39 -31.70 3.15
N LYS A 117 17.43 -31.35 2.28
CA LYS A 117 17.05 -32.19 1.13
C LYS A 117 18.24 -32.52 0.22
N ARG A 118 19.14 -31.56 -0.02
CA ARG A 118 20.33 -31.75 -0.87
C ARG A 118 21.33 -32.76 -0.31
N ALA A 119 21.52 -32.77 1.01
CA ALA A 119 22.38 -33.76 1.66
C ALA A 119 21.76 -35.16 1.57
N ALA A 120 20.46 -35.28 1.89
CA ALA A 120 19.74 -36.54 1.76
C ALA A 120 19.75 -37.09 0.31
N LEU A 121 19.55 -36.23 -0.70
CA LEU A 121 19.69 -36.62 -2.10
C LEU A 121 21.11 -37.11 -2.43
N ALA A 122 22.14 -36.41 -1.96
CA ALA A 122 23.52 -36.80 -2.21
C ALA A 122 23.87 -38.16 -1.59
N ASP A 123 23.42 -38.42 -0.36
CA ASP A 123 23.62 -39.72 0.32
C ASP A 123 22.91 -40.83 -0.46
N GLY A 124 21.68 -40.59 -0.90
CA GLY A 124 20.93 -41.54 -1.73
C GLY A 124 21.58 -41.79 -3.11
N ILE A 125 22.06 -40.73 -3.79
CA ILE A 125 22.77 -40.84 -5.08
C ILE A 125 24.05 -41.67 -4.93
N LYS A 126 24.82 -41.45 -3.84
CA LYS A 126 26.04 -42.19 -3.55
C LYS A 126 25.76 -43.66 -3.23
N ALA A 127 24.64 -43.93 -2.57
CA ALA A 127 24.24 -45.27 -2.21
C ALA A 127 23.70 -46.07 -3.41
N ALA A 128 23.05 -45.41 -4.37
CA ALA A 128 22.39 -46.02 -5.52
C ALA A 128 23.31 -46.92 -6.37
N ARG A 129 22.76 -48.07 -6.81
CA ARG A 129 23.46 -49.10 -7.59
C ARG A 129 23.07 -49.07 -9.07
N GLY A 130 21.83 -48.72 -9.38
CA GLY A 130 21.31 -48.66 -10.74
C GLY A 130 22.11 -47.71 -11.63
N GLU A 131 22.20 -48.05 -12.91
CA GLU A 131 22.81 -47.20 -13.94
C GLU A 131 22.13 -45.84 -14.02
N ILE A 132 20.81 -45.83 -13.84
CA ILE A 132 19.98 -44.63 -13.78
C ILE A 132 19.47 -44.43 -12.35
N VAL A 133 19.54 -43.20 -11.85
CA VAL A 133 18.95 -42.79 -10.58
C VAL A 133 17.72 -41.94 -10.84
N ALA A 134 16.57 -42.37 -10.34
CA ALA A 134 15.35 -41.59 -10.32
C ALA A 134 15.26 -40.83 -8.99
N LEU A 135 15.31 -39.50 -9.03
CA LEU A 135 15.09 -38.63 -7.88
C LEU A 135 13.60 -38.30 -7.77
N VAL A 136 12.97 -38.66 -6.66
CA VAL A 136 11.51 -38.62 -6.50
C VAL A 136 11.12 -37.99 -5.17
N ASP A 137 10.20 -37.02 -5.20
CA ASP A 137 9.60 -36.45 -3.98
C ASP A 137 8.67 -37.49 -3.31
N SER A 138 8.64 -37.49 -1.98
CA SER A 138 7.94 -38.51 -1.17
C SER A 138 6.42 -38.56 -1.32
N ASP A 139 5.81 -37.55 -1.95
CA ASP A 139 4.37 -37.38 -2.12
C ASP A 139 3.87 -37.63 -3.56
N ILE A 140 4.72 -38.22 -4.42
CA ILE A 140 4.45 -38.35 -5.86
C ILE A 140 3.98 -39.75 -6.22
N LEU A 141 2.86 -39.83 -6.94
CA LEU A 141 2.33 -41.09 -7.46
C LEU A 141 2.72 -41.27 -8.93
N TRP A 142 3.15 -42.48 -9.30
CA TRP A 142 3.47 -42.82 -10.68
C TRP A 142 2.31 -43.55 -11.37
N GLU A 143 2.09 -43.25 -12.66
CA GLU A 143 1.36 -44.17 -13.53
C GLU A 143 2.17 -45.43 -13.81
N GLU A 144 1.57 -46.39 -14.51
CA GLU A 144 2.28 -47.54 -15.04
C GLU A 144 3.27 -47.12 -16.15
N ASN A 145 4.34 -47.88 -16.33
CA ASN A 145 5.35 -47.68 -17.38
C ASN A 145 6.14 -46.34 -17.30
N VAL A 146 6.13 -45.63 -16.18
CA VAL A 146 6.92 -44.39 -16.00
C VAL A 146 8.41 -44.64 -16.20
N ILE A 147 8.96 -45.74 -15.65
CA ILE A 147 10.37 -46.12 -15.87
C ILE A 147 10.62 -46.39 -17.35
N LYS A 148 9.86 -47.32 -17.94
CA LYS A 148 9.98 -47.72 -19.35
C LYS A 148 9.98 -46.51 -20.29
N ASN A 149 9.03 -45.59 -20.09
CA ASN A 149 8.90 -44.40 -20.92
C ASN A 149 10.08 -43.43 -20.70
N SER A 150 10.45 -43.17 -19.44
CA SER A 150 11.51 -42.22 -19.10
C SER A 150 12.91 -42.70 -19.48
N LEU A 151 13.11 -44.01 -19.65
CA LEU A 151 14.37 -44.59 -20.08
C LEU A 151 14.64 -44.38 -21.59
N SER A 152 13.59 -44.27 -22.42
CA SER A 152 13.73 -44.22 -23.88
C SER A 152 14.73 -43.16 -24.40
N PRO A 153 14.79 -41.92 -23.85
CA PRO A 153 15.77 -40.92 -24.29
C PRO A 153 17.24 -41.27 -23.96
N PHE A 154 17.51 -42.13 -22.98
CA PHE A 154 18.88 -42.54 -22.62
C PHE A 154 19.52 -43.48 -23.64
N LYS A 155 18.79 -43.89 -24.68
CA LYS A 155 19.40 -44.52 -25.86
C LYS A 155 20.47 -43.63 -26.50
N ASP A 156 20.30 -42.30 -26.45
CA ASP A 156 21.39 -41.38 -26.76
C ASP A 156 22.36 -41.34 -25.56
N PRO A 157 23.63 -41.75 -25.72
CA PRO A 157 24.59 -41.74 -24.62
C PRO A 157 24.83 -40.32 -24.08
N ARG A 158 24.62 -39.27 -24.90
CA ARG A 158 24.78 -37.87 -24.50
C ARG A 158 23.66 -37.35 -23.61
N VAL A 159 22.54 -38.07 -23.50
CA VAL A 159 21.43 -37.71 -22.59
C VAL A 159 21.78 -38.22 -21.20
N ALA A 160 21.96 -37.28 -20.28
CA ALA A 160 22.28 -37.57 -18.88
C ALA A 160 21.09 -37.42 -17.95
N GLY A 161 20.00 -36.80 -18.37
CA GLY A 161 18.80 -36.71 -17.54
C GLY A 161 17.49 -36.51 -18.29
N VAL A 162 16.39 -36.99 -17.72
CA VAL A 162 15.05 -36.97 -18.31
C VAL A 162 14.00 -36.59 -17.27
N THR A 163 13.07 -35.72 -17.65
CA THR A 163 11.92 -35.32 -16.80
C THR A 163 10.62 -35.85 -17.37
N THR A 164 9.68 -36.06 -16.45
CA THR A 164 8.33 -36.59 -16.73
C THR A 164 7.31 -35.47 -16.91
N ARG A 165 6.09 -35.85 -17.32
CA ARG A 165 4.89 -35.00 -17.31
C ARG A 165 4.21 -35.10 -15.95
N GLU A 166 3.80 -33.96 -15.40
CA GLU A 166 3.12 -33.91 -14.11
C GLU A 166 1.69 -33.39 -14.22
N ASN A 167 0.80 -33.90 -13.38
CA ASN A 167 -0.54 -33.37 -13.16
C ASN A 167 -0.91 -33.35 -11.68
N VAL A 168 -1.89 -32.51 -11.31
CA VAL A 168 -2.44 -32.53 -9.94
C VAL A 168 -3.46 -33.66 -9.83
N ILE A 169 -3.36 -34.47 -8.78
CA ILE A 169 -4.40 -35.44 -8.42
C ILE A 169 -5.63 -34.67 -7.92
N ASP A 170 -6.79 -34.92 -8.52
CA ASP A 170 -8.10 -34.38 -8.13
C ASP A 170 -8.07 -32.89 -7.71
N SER A 171 -8.02 -32.00 -8.70
CA SER A 171 -7.95 -30.55 -8.48
C SER A 171 -9.29 -29.94 -8.04
N ASN A 172 -9.66 -30.15 -6.78
CA ASN A 172 -10.96 -29.72 -6.25
C ASN A 172 -10.93 -28.28 -5.70
N SER A 173 -9.82 -27.86 -5.09
CA SER A 173 -9.70 -26.50 -4.58
C SER A 173 -9.22 -25.50 -5.64
N LEU A 174 -9.53 -24.22 -5.46
CA LEU A 174 -9.04 -23.14 -6.34
C LEU A 174 -7.51 -23.16 -6.49
N ALA A 175 -6.77 -23.40 -5.40
CA ALA A 175 -5.31 -23.46 -5.43
C ALA A 175 -4.79 -24.65 -6.25
N GLN A 176 -5.44 -25.82 -6.12
CA GLN A 176 -5.11 -27.01 -6.91
C GLN A 176 -5.44 -26.81 -8.38
N LYS A 177 -6.58 -26.19 -8.71
CA LYS A 177 -6.97 -25.86 -10.11
C LYS A 177 -5.97 -24.91 -10.75
N LEU A 178 -5.63 -23.81 -10.08
CA LEU A 178 -4.60 -22.88 -10.54
C LEU A 178 -3.25 -23.57 -10.73
N PHE A 179 -2.90 -24.51 -9.85
CA PHE A 179 -1.66 -25.26 -9.97
C PHE A 179 -1.68 -26.20 -11.19
N ASP A 180 -2.76 -26.96 -11.39
CA ASP A 180 -2.92 -27.88 -12.51
C ASP A 180 -2.90 -27.14 -13.87
N ILE A 181 -3.56 -25.98 -13.96
CA ILE A 181 -3.47 -25.09 -15.14
C ILE A 181 -2.01 -24.72 -15.44
N ASN A 182 -1.23 -24.34 -14.42
CA ASN A 182 0.18 -23.96 -14.62
C ASN A 182 1.06 -25.16 -15.03
N LEU A 183 0.76 -26.37 -14.55
CA LEU A 183 1.45 -27.59 -15.00
C LEU A 183 1.12 -27.90 -16.45
N ASP A 184 -0.14 -27.82 -16.86
CA ASP A 184 -0.53 -28.04 -18.25
C ASP A 184 0.14 -27.02 -19.20
N LEU A 185 0.12 -25.73 -18.84
CA LEU A 185 0.84 -24.71 -19.62
C LEU A 185 2.33 -25.03 -19.76
N ARG A 186 2.96 -25.61 -18.73
CA ARG A 186 4.36 -26.03 -18.78
C ARG A 186 4.58 -27.24 -19.69
N TYR A 187 3.76 -28.29 -19.53
CA TYR A 187 3.97 -29.59 -20.17
C TYR A 187 3.37 -29.71 -21.58
N PHE A 188 2.49 -28.79 -21.98
CA PHE A 188 1.93 -28.73 -23.34
C PHE A 188 2.48 -27.58 -24.21
N LEU A 189 3.29 -26.69 -23.64
CA LEU A 189 3.91 -25.59 -24.38
C LEU A 189 5.41 -25.52 -24.11
N ASP A 190 5.82 -25.14 -22.90
CA ASP A 190 7.21 -24.78 -22.61
C ASP A 190 8.19 -25.95 -22.78
N TYR A 191 7.84 -27.13 -22.26
CA TYR A 191 8.71 -28.31 -22.28
C TYR A 191 8.77 -28.95 -23.67
N PRO A 192 7.63 -29.21 -24.34
CA PRO A 192 7.62 -29.55 -25.75
C PRO A 192 8.40 -28.59 -26.63
N PHE A 193 8.28 -27.27 -26.43
CA PHE A 193 9.05 -26.26 -27.18
C PHE A 193 10.56 -26.49 -27.02
N MET A 194 11.04 -26.56 -25.79
CA MET A 194 12.47 -26.73 -25.51
C MET A 194 12.99 -28.09 -26.00
N ALA A 195 12.20 -29.15 -25.83
CA ALA A 195 12.57 -30.51 -26.25
C ALA A 195 12.52 -30.71 -27.77
N ALA A 196 11.66 -29.99 -28.50
CA ALA A 196 11.68 -30.00 -29.96
C ALA A 196 12.81 -29.13 -30.54
N ALA A 197 13.12 -28.01 -29.87
CA ALA A 197 14.08 -27.03 -30.35
C ALA A 197 15.54 -27.33 -29.98
N GLY A 198 15.79 -28.30 -29.10
CA GLY A 198 17.16 -28.64 -28.71
C GLY A 198 17.25 -29.63 -27.56
N ASP A 199 18.45 -29.67 -26.98
CA ASP A 199 18.87 -30.72 -26.04
C ASP A 199 18.84 -30.31 -24.56
N ALA A 200 18.04 -29.30 -24.22
CA ALA A 200 18.02 -28.71 -22.89
C ALA A 200 16.61 -28.33 -22.46
N VAL A 201 16.29 -28.51 -21.17
CA VAL A 201 15.07 -27.98 -20.55
C VAL A 201 15.42 -27.16 -19.31
N VAL A 202 14.53 -26.24 -18.93
CA VAL A 202 14.79 -25.29 -17.82
C VAL A 202 14.92 -25.95 -16.45
N CYS A 203 14.36 -27.14 -16.27
CA CYS A 203 14.45 -27.90 -15.01
C CYS A 203 14.04 -29.35 -15.25
N LEU A 204 14.81 -30.31 -14.77
CA LEU A 204 14.32 -31.66 -14.52
C LEU A 204 13.72 -31.66 -13.12
N THR A 205 12.40 -31.79 -13.06
CA THR A 205 11.64 -31.56 -11.83
C THR A 205 12.04 -32.48 -10.68
N GLY A 206 12.07 -31.94 -9.46
CA GLY A 206 12.33 -32.72 -8.24
C GLY A 206 11.23 -33.71 -7.88
N ARG A 207 10.03 -33.59 -8.48
CA ARG A 207 8.94 -34.54 -8.24
C ARG A 207 9.27 -35.91 -8.81
N THR A 208 9.81 -35.95 -10.03
CA THR A 208 10.43 -37.15 -10.62
C THR A 208 11.34 -36.74 -11.77
N SER A 209 12.61 -37.07 -11.64
CA SER A 209 13.58 -36.95 -12.73
C SER A 209 14.58 -38.11 -12.70
N PHE A 210 15.00 -38.55 -13.88
CA PHE A 210 15.92 -39.67 -14.07
C PHE A 210 17.27 -39.11 -14.50
N TYR A 211 18.36 -39.70 -14.00
CA TYR A 211 19.72 -39.28 -14.31
C TYR A 211 20.66 -40.45 -14.47
N ARG A 212 21.66 -40.34 -15.36
CA ARG A 212 22.80 -41.25 -15.35
C ARG A 212 23.57 -41.13 -14.04
N ARG A 213 23.70 -42.23 -13.31
CA ARG A 213 24.37 -42.25 -12.00
C ARG A 213 25.81 -41.76 -12.11
N GLU A 214 26.53 -42.22 -13.13
CA GLU A 214 27.93 -41.85 -13.38
C GLU A 214 28.12 -40.35 -13.57
N VAL A 215 27.12 -39.64 -14.12
CA VAL A 215 27.17 -38.20 -14.36
C VAL A 215 26.90 -37.40 -13.09
N ILE A 216 25.85 -37.77 -12.33
CA ILE A 216 25.42 -36.95 -11.18
C ILE A 216 26.14 -37.28 -9.86
N ARG A 217 26.71 -38.47 -9.72
CA ARG A 217 27.46 -38.88 -8.52
C ARG A 217 28.62 -37.92 -8.20
N PRO A 218 29.51 -37.52 -9.14
CA PRO A 218 30.58 -36.55 -8.86
C PRO A 218 30.05 -35.14 -8.57
N MET A 219 28.87 -34.78 -9.08
CA MET A 219 28.26 -33.44 -8.91
C MET A 219 27.61 -33.22 -7.53
N THR A 220 27.59 -34.25 -6.66
CA THR A 220 26.94 -34.17 -5.34
C THR A 220 27.56 -33.11 -4.44
N ASN A 221 28.86 -32.88 -4.51
CA ASN A 221 29.53 -31.82 -3.74
C ASN A 221 29.12 -30.41 -4.23
N ASP A 222 29.06 -30.20 -5.54
CA ASP A 222 28.64 -28.92 -6.15
C ASP A 222 27.14 -28.63 -5.96
N LEU A 223 26.34 -29.67 -5.75
CA LEU A 223 24.94 -29.57 -5.38
C LEU A 223 24.80 -29.06 -3.92
N ILE A 224 25.54 -29.63 -2.97
CA ILE A 224 25.44 -29.30 -1.54
C ILE A 224 26.04 -27.92 -1.23
N ASN A 225 27.14 -27.56 -1.88
CA ASN A 225 27.95 -26.38 -1.54
C ASN A 225 27.64 -25.15 -2.41
N GLU A 226 26.49 -25.13 -3.09
CA GLU A 226 26.10 -23.97 -3.89
C GLU A 226 25.99 -22.69 -3.06
N THR A 227 26.65 -21.63 -3.54
CA THR A 227 26.49 -20.26 -3.05
C THR A 227 25.98 -19.35 -4.16
N PHE A 228 25.29 -18.28 -3.77
CA PHE A 228 24.86 -17.20 -4.65
C PHE A 228 24.95 -15.87 -3.88
N MET A 229 25.64 -14.88 -4.44
CA MET A 229 25.89 -13.58 -3.79
C MET A 229 26.35 -13.73 -2.33
N GLY A 230 27.36 -14.59 -2.12
CA GLY A 230 27.99 -14.83 -0.82
C GLY A 230 27.16 -15.66 0.18
N LYS A 231 25.93 -16.10 -0.15
CA LYS A 231 25.09 -16.92 0.75
C LYS A 231 24.91 -18.34 0.24
N LYS A 232 24.89 -19.31 1.16
CA LYS A 232 24.59 -20.71 0.86
C LYS A 232 23.14 -20.86 0.40
N VAL A 233 22.94 -21.57 -0.70
CA VAL A 233 21.62 -21.86 -1.28
C VAL A 233 21.11 -23.19 -0.72
N VAL A 234 19.97 -23.16 -0.05
CA VAL A 234 19.41 -24.34 0.65
C VAL A 234 18.22 -25.00 -0.06
N SER A 235 17.81 -24.50 -1.24
CA SER A 235 16.64 -25.04 -1.98
C SER A 235 16.80 -24.89 -3.50
N GLY A 236 16.02 -25.63 -4.28
CA GLY A 236 16.15 -25.69 -5.75
C GLY A 236 17.20 -26.70 -6.20
N ASP A 237 17.24 -27.84 -5.50
CA ASP A 237 18.05 -29.03 -5.78
C ASP A 237 17.91 -29.51 -7.24
N ASP A 238 16.66 -29.67 -7.68
CA ASP A 238 16.26 -30.13 -9.00
C ASP A 238 16.88 -29.30 -10.15
N LYS A 239 16.66 -27.99 -10.11
CA LYS A 239 17.18 -27.08 -11.14
C LYS A 239 18.69 -26.93 -11.06
N ARG A 240 19.27 -26.91 -9.86
CA ARG A 240 20.73 -26.85 -9.67
C ARG A 240 21.39 -28.06 -10.32
N LEU A 241 20.89 -29.27 -10.05
CA LEU A 241 21.44 -30.49 -10.64
C LEU A 241 21.28 -30.50 -12.16
N THR A 242 20.11 -30.09 -12.66
CA THR A 242 19.87 -29.92 -14.11
C THR A 242 20.93 -29.02 -14.76
N TYR A 243 21.25 -27.90 -14.12
CA TYR A 243 22.20 -26.92 -14.65
C TYR A 243 23.65 -27.38 -14.52
N LEU A 244 24.01 -28.17 -13.50
CA LEU A 244 25.32 -28.81 -13.42
C LEU A 244 25.52 -29.79 -14.57
N VAL A 245 24.49 -30.59 -14.87
CA VAL A 245 24.50 -31.55 -15.98
C VAL A 245 24.65 -30.84 -17.33
N LEU A 246 23.82 -29.82 -17.59
CA LEU A 246 23.91 -29.01 -18.82
C LEU A 246 25.25 -28.26 -18.94
N LYS A 247 25.74 -27.66 -17.85
CA LYS A 247 27.03 -26.95 -17.85
C LYS A 247 28.20 -27.88 -18.15
N ALA A 248 28.12 -29.14 -17.71
CA ALA A 248 29.12 -30.16 -18.02
C ALA A 248 29.03 -30.68 -19.49
N GLY A 249 28.11 -30.13 -20.30
CA GLY A 249 27.99 -30.44 -21.73
C GLY A 249 27.03 -31.59 -22.05
N TRP A 250 26.34 -32.14 -21.05
CA TRP A 250 25.37 -33.21 -21.27
C TRP A 250 24.02 -32.68 -21.73
N LYS A 251 23.28 -33.53 -22.43
CA LYS A 251 21.90 -33.26 -22.87
C LYS A 251 20.90 -33.68 -21.81
N VAL A 252 19.75 -33.01 -21.80
CA VAL A 252 18.60 -33.43 -20.98
C VAL A 252 17.31 -33.42 -21.80
N GLY A 253 16.41 -34.34 -21.49
CA GLY A 253 15.18 -34.57 -22.26
C GLY A 253 13.89 -34.42 -21.46
N TYR A 254 12.78 -34.27 -22.18
CA TYR A 254 11.42 -34.33 -21.64
C TYR A 254 10.66 -35.49 -22.29
N GLN A 255 9.98 -36.28 -21.45
CA GLN A 255 9.19 -37.42 -21.89
C GLN A 255 7.71 -37.27 -21.48
N GLY A 256 6.87 -36.83 -22.43
CA GLY A 256 5.48 -36.46 -22.18
C GLY A 256 4.52 -37.64 -21.96
N ASN A 257 4.91 -38.86 -22.32
CA ASN A 257 4.13 -40.09 -22.07
C ASN A 257 4.52 -40.77 -20.74
N ALA A 258 5.50 -40.26 -19.99
CA ALA A 258 5.78 -40.69 -18.63
C ALA A 258 5.06 -39.73 -17.68
N ARG A 259 3.93 -40.16 -17.10
CA ARG A 259 3.05 -39.26 -16.33
C ARG A 259 3.05 -39.59 -14.84
N ILE A 260 3.09 -38.55 -14.02
CA ILE A 260 3.09 -38.61 -12.57
C ILE A 260 2.08 -37.63 -11.96
N TYR A 261 1.68 -37.88 -10.72
CA TYR A 261 0.70 -37.08 -10.00
C TYR A 261 1.23 -36.51 -8.69
N THR A 262 0.85 -35.26 -8.40
CA THR A 262 1.12 -34.57 -7.13
C THR A 262 -0.19 -34.18 -6.44
N PRO A 263 -0.27 -34.22 -5.09
CA PRO A 263 -1.42 -33.71 -4.33
C PRO A 263 -1.72 -32.23 -4.58
N GLY A 264 -0.68 -31.45 -4.93
CA GLY A 264 -0.78 -30.00 -4.98
C GLY A 264 -1.03 -29.36 -3.62
N MET A 265 -1.14 -28.04 -3.61
CA MET A 265 -1.46 -27.28 -2.40
C MET A 265 -2.97 -27.01 -2.35
N ARG A 266 -3.63 -27.39 -1.25
CA ARG A 266 -5.08 -27.17 -1.08
C ARG A 266 -5.42 -25.70 -0.84
N ASP A 267 -4.56 -24.97 -0.13
CA ASP A 267 -4.80 -23.57 0.23
C ASP A 267 -3.97 -22.59 -0.63
N LEU A 268 -4.58 -21.44 -0.92
CA LEU A 268 -4.00 -20.43 -1.81
C LEU A 268 -2.74 -19.77 -1.22
N LYS A 269 -2.68 -19.62 0.11
CA LYS A 269 -1.55 -18.99 0.81
C LYS A 269 -0.28 -19.83 0.69
N SER A 270 -0.37 -21.14 0.94
CA SER A 270 0.73 -22.09 0.78
C SER A 270 1.14 -22.23 -0.67
N TYR A 271 0.17 -22.24 -1.61
CA TYR A 271 0.46 -22.24 -3.04
C TYR A 271 1.28 -21.00 -3.47
N LEU A 272 0.87 -19.79 -3.08
CA LEU A 272 1.58 -18.56 -3.41
C LEU A 272 2.98 -18.50 -2.77
N LYS A 273 3.13 -18.96 -1.53
CA LYS A 273 4.45 -19.11 -0.88
C LYS A 273 5.36 -20.07 -1.65
N GLN A 274 4.81 -21.22 -2.07
CA GLN A 274 5.55 -22.20 -2.85
C GLN A 274 5.95 -21.63 -4.23
N ARG A 275 5.05 -20.89 -4.88
CA ARG A 275 5.30 -20.21 -6.15
C ARG A 275 6.40 -19.16 -6.03
N LEU A 276 6.40 -18.36 -4.97
CA LEU A 276 7.45 -17.37 -4.68
C LEU A 276 8.82 -18.05 -4.52
N ARG A 277 8.87 -19.15 -3.76
CA ARG A 277 10.11 -19.94 -3.57
C ARG A 277 10.65 -20.47 -4.91
N TRP A 278 9.80 -21.12 -5.72
CA TRP A 278 10.21 -21.62 -7.03
C TRP A 278 10.65 -20.51 -7.98
N THR A 279 10.00 -19.35 -7.91
CA THR A 279 10.36 -18.19 -8.73
C THR A 279 11.73 -17.65 -8.36
N ARG A 280 12.02 -17.47 -7.07
CA ARG A 280 13.36 -17.04 -6.58
C ARG A 280 14.46 -18.01 -6.99
N ASN A 281 14.27 -19.31 -6.75
CA ASN A 281 15.25 -20.34 -7.14
C ASN A 281 15.44 -20.40 -8.66
N GLY A 282 14.34 -20.27 -9.41
CA GLY A 282 14.33 -20.23 -10.85
C GLY A 282 15.16 -19.08 -11.39
N LEU A 283 14.85 -17.84 -10.97
CA LEU A 283 15.54 -16.62 -11.39
C LEU A 283 17.02 -16.63 -10.99
N ARG A 284 17.35 -17.10 -9.77
CA ARG A 284 18.73 -17.22 -9.30
C ARG A 284 19.56 -18.12 -10.22
N SER A 285 19.02 -19.30 -10.54
CA SER A 285 19.69 -20.27 -11.41
C SER A 285 19.82 -19.72 -12.83
N ASP A 286 18.75 -19.10 -13.35
CA ASP A 286 18.71 -18.52 -14.70
C ASP A 286 19.74 -17.39 -14.88
N LEU A 287 19.79 -16.43 -13.94
CA LEU A 287 20.77 -15.35 -13.97
C LEU A 287 22.20 -15.89 -13.93
N ARG A 288 22.48 -16.82 -13.01
CA ARG A 288 23.80 -17.45 -12.92
C ARG A 288 24.20 -18.14 -14.22
N ALA A 289 23.28 -18.92 -14.81
CA ALA A 289 23.54 -19.63 -16.07
C ALA A 289 23.87 -18.68 -17.23
N MET A 290 23.11 -17.60 -17.36
CA MET A 290 23.35 -16.57 -18.39
C MET A 290 24.65 -15.81 -18.15
N MET A 291 24.98 -15.48 -16.90
CA MET A 291 26.23 -14.80 -16.52
C MET A 291 27.46 -15.67 -16.73
N GLU A 292 27.36 -16.98 -16.47
CA GLU A 292 28.43 -17.95 -16.74
C GLU A 292 28.54 -18.30 -18.24
N GLY A 293 27.66 -17.80 -19.09
CA GLY A 293 27.76 -17.89 -20.55
C GLY A 293 27.29 -19.24 -21.15
N TRP A 294 27.24 -20.32 -20.38
CA TRP A 294 26.98 -21.65 -20.93
C TRP A 294 25.55 -21.83 -21.45
N SER A 295 24.55 -21.13 -20.90
CA SER A 295 23.16 -21.30 -21.36
C SER A 295 22.92 -20.76 -22.77
N TRP A 296 23.74 -19.82 -23.26
CA TRP A 296 23.67 -19.29 -24.63
C TRP A 296 24.04 -20.33 -25.69
N LYS A 297 24.75 -21.39 -25.31
CA LYS A 297 25.00 -22.57 -26.18
C LYS A 297 23.73 -23.39 -26.44
N HIS A 298 22.65 -23.11 -25.71
CA HIS A 298 21.34 -23.73 -25.89
C HIS A 298 20.31 -22.63 -26.24
N PRO A 299 20.19 -22.22 -27.51
CA PRO A 299 19.41 -21.04 -27.91
C PRO A 299 17.95 -21.07 -27.45
N ALA A 300 17.29 -22.23 -27.51
CA ALA A 300 15.91 -22.38 -27.03
C ALA A 300 15.77 -22.15 -25.53
N LEU A 301 16.74 -22.63 -24.73
CA LEU A 301 16.79 -22.42 -23.29
C LEU A 301 17.10 -20.95 -22.96
N ALA A 302 18.09 -20.35 -23.62
CA ALA A 302 18.42 -18.94 -23.44
C ALA A 302 17.24 -18.02 -23.80
N PHE A 303 16.59 -18.28 -24.93
CA PHE A 303 15.36 -17.59 -25.33
C PHE A 303 14.27 -17.74 -24.28
N TYR A 304 14.04 -18.95 -23.76
CA TYR A 304 13.08 -19.17 -22.68
C TYR A 304 13.42 -18.38 -21.42
N GLN A 305 14.69 -18.37 -21.01
CA GLN A 305 15.17 -17.62 -19.86
C GLN A 305 14.90 -16.12 -20.03
N VAL A 306 15.30 -15.53 -21.15
CA VAL A 306 15.08 -14.10 -21.47
C VAL A 306 13.58 -13.77 -21.53
N ASP A 307 12.78 -14.55 -22.27
CA ASP A 307 11.32 -14.35 -22.37
C ASP A 307 10.66 -14.33 -20.98
N LYS A 308 11.07 -15.25 -20.11
CA LYS A 308 10.56 -15.35 -18.74
C LYS A 308 10.87 -14.10 -17.90
N PHE A 309 12.02 -13.44 -18.10
CA PHE A 309 12.36 -12.17 -17.43
C PHE A 309 11.49 -11.02 -17.95
N VAL A 310 11.37 -10.87 -19.27
CA VAL A 310 10.65 -9.72 -19.87
C VAL A 310 9.13 -9.84 -19.72
N GLN A 311 8.60 -11.07 -19.59
CA GLN A 311 7.17 -11.32 -19.48
C GLN A 311 6.52 -10.62 -18.26
N ALA A 312 7.19 -10.55 -17.12
CA ALA A 312 6.59 -10.02 -15.88
C ALA A 312 6.18 -8.53 -16.00
N PRO A 313 7.07 -7.59 -16.37
CA PRO A 313 6.67 -6.20 -16.58
C PRO A 313 5.70 -6.04 -17.76
N ALA A 314 5.86 -6.80 -18.86
CA ALA A 314 4.99 -6.70 -20.02
C ALA A 314 3.51 -7.05 -19.72
N ILE A 315 3.28 -8.05 -18.87
CA ILE A 315 1.92 -8.44 -18.45
C ILE A 315 1.22 -7.34 -17.64
N LEU A 316 1.98 -6.53 -16.87
CA LEU A 316 1.43 -5.49 -16.00
C LEU A 316 1.06 -4.20 -16.74
N LEU A 317 1.52 -4.00 -17.97
CA LEU A 317 1.08 -2.87 -18.79
C LEU A 317 -0.43 -2.91 -19.01
N SER A 318 -0.99 -4.08 -19.33
CA SER A 318 -2.41 -4.19 -19.67
C SER A 318 -3.38 -3.75 -18.56
N PRO A 319 -3.23 -4.17 -17.28
CA PRO A 319 -4.09 -3.67 -16.20
C PRO A 319 -3.86 -2.18 -15.89
N ILE A 320 -2.66 -1.65 -16.13
CA ILE A 320 -2.39 -0.20 -16.01
C ILE A 320 -3.21 0.56 -17.07
N TYR A 321 -3.14 0.15 -18.34
CA TYR A 321 -3.94 0.74 -19.41
C TYR A 321 -5.45 0.59 -19.14
N PHE A 322 -5.90 -0.57 -18.65
CA PHE A 322 -7.31 -0.80 -18.29
C PHE A 322 -7.80 0.16 -17.19
N LEU A 323 -7.07 0.28 -16.08
CA LEU A 323 -7.45 1.15 -14.97
C LEU A 323 -7.42 2.64 -15.38
N LEU A 324 -6.42 3.04 -16.17
CA LEU A 324 -6.39 4.40 -16.74
C LEU A 324 -7.56 4.63 -17.69
N SER A 325 -7.94 3.64 -18.51
CA SER A 325 -9.09 3.76 -19.40
C SER A 325 -10.41 3.93 -18.62
N LEU A 326 -10.57 3.25 -17.48
CA LEU A 326 -11.73 3.44 -16.61
C LEU A 326 -11.74 4.80 -15.92
N PHE A 327 -10.58 5.23 -15.41
CA PHE A 327 -10.43 6.52 -14.73
C PHE A 327 -10.72 7.71 -15.66
N GLU A 328 -10.36 7.59 -16.94
CA GLU A 328 -10.49 8.65 -17.95
C GLU A 328 -11.79 8.57 -18.76
N GLY A 329 -12.68 7.62 -18.44
CA GLY A 329 -13.97 7.44 -19.15
C GLY A 329 -13.86 6.79 -20.53
N TYR A 330 -12.72 6.20 -20.91
CA TYR A 330 -12.55 5.42 -22.14
C TYR A 330 -13.13 4.01 -22.02
N TYR A 331 -14.44 3.91 -21.74
CA TYR A 331 -15.11 2.65 -21.45
C TYR A 331 -15.03 1.63 -22.58
N LEU A 332 -15.09 2.07 -23.85
CA LEU A 332 -14.92 1.17 -24.99
C LEU A 332 -13.52 0.55 -25.03
N GLY A 333 -12.46 1.33 -24.77
CA GLY A 333 -11.09 0.84 -24.68
C GLY A 333 -10.91 -0.12 -23.51
N ALA A 334 -11.48 0.20 -22.34
CA ALA A 334 -11.51 -0.70 -21.19
C ALA A 334 -12.23 -2.02 -21.52
N ALA A 335 -13.37 -1.96 -22.20
CA ALA A 335 -14.13 -3.14 -22.63
C ALA A 335 -13.36 -4.00 -23.65
N ILE A 336 -12.66 -3.39 -24.62
CA ILE A 336 -11.79 -4.10 -25.57
C ILE A 336 -10.66 -4.81 -24.82
N ILE A 337 -9.99 -4.12 -23.88
CA ILE A 337 -8.91 -4.72 -23.07
C ILE A 337 -9.44 -5.89 -22.24
N ALA A 338 -10.58 -5.72 -21.57
CA ALA A 338 -11.21 -6.77 -20.77
C ALA A 338 -11.58 -7.97 -21.65
N THR A 339 -12.26 -7.75 -22.77
CA THR A 339 -12.64 -8.79 -23.74
C THR A 339 -11.41 -9.55 -24.24
N TRP A 340 -10.32 -8.82 -24.54
CA TRP A 340 -9.05 -9.40 -24.96
C TRP A 340 -8.41 -10.24 -23.86
N TRP A 341 -8.54 -9.88 -22.58
CA TRP A 341 -8.08 -10.74 -21.49
C TRP A 341 -8.78 -12.08 -21.51
N PHE A 342 -10.11 -12.09 -21.57
CA PHE A 342 -10.89 -13.32 -21.62
C PHE A 342 -10.54 -14.15 -22.84
N LEU A 343 -10.61 -13.57 -24.05
CA LEU A 343 -10.29 -14.27 -25.29
C LEU A 343 -8.86 -14.86 -25.26
N SER A 344 -7.86 -14.05 -24.89
CA SER A 344 -6.47 -14.49 -24.89
C SER A 344 -6.18 -15.57 -23.86
N ARG A 345 -6.80 -15.51 -22.67
CA ARG A 345 -6.55 -16.51 -21.63
C ARG A 345 -7.28 -17.80 -21.94
N THR A 346 -8.50 -17.75 -22.49
CA THR A 346 -9.22 -18.96 -22.95
C THR A 346 -8.41 -19.73 -23.99
N ILE A 347 -7.89 -19.06 -25.02
CA ILE A 347 -7.06 -19.72 -26.06
C ILE A 347 -5.84 -20.41 -25.46
N LYS A 348 -5.13 -19.73 -24.55
CA LYS A 348 -3.94 -20.29 -23.88
C LYS A 348 -4.29 -21.43 -22.93
N LEU A 349 -5.47 -21.40 -22.32
CA LEU A 349 -5.96 -22.43 -21.39
C LEU A 349 -6.54 -23.65 -22.10
N TYR A 350 -6.73 -23.60 -23.41
CA TYR A 350 -7.35 -24.68 -24.17
C TYR A 350 -6.78 -26.09 -23.88
N PRO A 351 -5.46 -26.32 -23.75
CA PRO A 351 -4.94 -27.66 -23.41
C PRO A 351 -5.46 -28.20 -22.07
N HIS A 352 -5.69 -27.31 -21.10
CA HIS A 352 -6.27 -27.65 -19.80
C HIS A 352 -7.78 -27.88 -19.92
N LEU A 353 -8.49 -26.95 -20.58
CA LEU A 353 -9.95 -27.02 -20.77
C LEU A 353 -10.37 -28.24 -21.59
N LYS A 354 -9.52 -28.75 -22.49
CA LYS A 354 -9.76 -30.02 -23.19
C LYS A 354 -9.88 -31.21 -22.23
N ARG A 355 -9.20 -31.15 -21.08
CA ARG A 355 -9.23 -32.19 -20.05
C ARG A 355 -10.26 -31.91 -18.96
N LYS A 356 -10.50 -30.63 -18.65
CA LYS A 356 -11.45 -30.17 -17.63
C LYS A 356 -12.25 -28.95 -18.14
N PRO A 357 -13.28 -29.16 -18.99
CA PRO A 357 -14.08 -28.07 -19.53
C PRO A 357 -14.76 -27.22 -18.46
N GLU A 358 -15.13 -27.83 -17.33
CA GLU A 358 -15.78 -27.18 -16.19
C GLU A 358 -14.93 -26.10 -15.51
N ASP A 359 -13.60 -26.18 -15.67
CA ASP A 359 -12.68 -25.19 -15.11
C ASP A 359 -12.68 -23.86 -15.89
N ILE A 360 -13.51 -23.71 -16.93
CA ILE A 360 -13.78 -22.42 -17.58
C ILE A 360 -14.29 -21.37 -16.59
N LEU A 361 -15.02 -21.79 -15.54
CA LEU A 361 -15.50 -20.89 -14.48
C LEU A 361 -14.37 -20.29 -13.63
N VAL A 362 -13.17 -20.89 -13.66
CA VAL A 362 -11.97 -20.36 -12.98
C VAL A 362 -11.32 -19.24 -13.77
N LEU A 363 -11.68 -19.05 -15.04
CA LEU A 363 -11.03 -18.10 -15.96
C LEU A 363 -10.93 -16.66 -15.42
N PRO A 364 -11.98 -16.03 -14.84
CA PRO A 364 -11.85 -14.68 -14.28
C PRO A 364 -10.78 -14.61 -13.18
N VAL A 365 -10.77 -15.60 -12.29
CA VAL A 365 -9.79 -15.70 -11.20
C VAL A 365 -8.39 -15.99 -11.74
N PHE A 366 -8.28 -16.81 -12.79
CA PHE A 366 -7.02 -17.10 -13.45
C PHE A 366 -6.41 -15.83 -14.09
N ILE A 367 -7.23 -14.97 -14.72
CA ILE A 367 -6.77 -13.68 -15.27
C ILE A 367 -6.14 -12.84 -14.17
N LEU A 368 -6.83 -12.64 -13.04
CA LEU A 368 -6.29 -11.91 -11.87
C LEU A 368 -5.03 -12.58 -11.32
N TYR A 369 -5.01 -13.91 -11.25
CA TYR A 369 -3.83 -14.67 -10.85
C TYR A 369 -2.63 -14.42 -11.79
N THR A 370 -2.84 -14.23 -13.10
CA THR A 370 -1.72 -13.92 -14.02
C THR A 370 -1.05 -12.57 -13.69
N PHE A 371 -1.83 -11.55 -13.32
CA PHE A 371 -1.30 -10.26 -12.87
C PHE A 371 -0.62 -10.38 -11.51
N LEU A 372 -1.24 -11.09 -10.56
CA LEU A 372 -0.63 -11.38 -9.26
C LEU A 372 0.69 -12.15 -9.41
N SER A 373 0.75 -13.13 -10.32
CA SER A 373 1.97 -13.89 -10.59
C SER A 373 3.06 -13.01 -11.21
N ALA A 374 2.71 -11.98 -11.99
CA ALA A 374 3.69 -11.03 -12.52
C ALA A 374 4.28 -10.15 -11.41
N LEU A 375 3.45 -9.63 -10.49
CA LEU A 375 3.90 -8.92 -9.29
C LEU A 375 4.81 -9.79 -8.43
N LEU A 376 4.42 -11.04 -8.20
CA LEU A 376 5.21 -12.01 -7.44
C LEU A 376 6.58 -12.27 -8.08
N LYS A 377 6.67 -12.31 -9.42
CA LYS A 377 7.96 -12.44 -10.14
C LYS A 377 8.86 -11.23 -9.95
N ILE A 378 8.32 -10.01 -10.01
CA ILE A 378 9.08 -8.78 -9.75
C ILE A 378 9.57 -8.75 -8.31
N TYR A 379 8.71 -9.07 -7.35
CA TYR A 379 9.11 -9.18 -5.94
C TYR A 379 10.16 -10.26 -5.71
N ALA A 380 10.04 -11.43 -6.35
CA ALA A 380 11.02 -12.50 -6.27
C ALA A 380 12.41 -12.04 -6.78
N PHE A 381 12.47 -11.21 -7.82
CA PHE A 381 13.71 -10.66 -8.37
C PHE A 381 14.46 -9.76 -7.36
N PHE A 382 13.74 -8.92 -6.61
CA PHE A 382 14.38 -8.09 -5.57
C PHE A 382 14.63 -8.82 -4.25
N THR A 383 14.23 -10.10 -4.15
CA THR A 383 14.37 -10.93 -2.95
C THR A 383 15.08 -12.26 -3.24
N LEU A 384 15.95 -12.28 -4.26
CA LEU A 384 16.69 -13.48 -4.68
C LEU A 384 17.62 -14.03 -3.61
N ASN A 385 18.18 -13.17 -2.76
CA ASN A 385 19.12 -13.57 -1.70
C ASN A 385 18.44 -13.76 -0.33
N THR A 386 17.10 -13.82 -0.31
CA THR A 386 16.31 -14.08 0.90
C THR A 386 16.17 -15.59 1.09
N SER A 387 17.01 -16.14 1.95
CA SER A 387 17.02 -17.57 2.32
C SER A 387 16.19 -17.79 3.58
N GLY A 388 14.90 -18.01 3.41
CA GLY A 388 14.07 -18.55 4.49
C GLY A 388 12.76 -19.07 3.95
N TRP A 389 12.21 -20.04 4.67
CA TRP A 389 11.12 -20.94 4.32
C TRP A 389 11.54 -22.24 3.63
N MET A 390 12.22 -23.12 4.39
CA MET A 390 11.98 -24.56 4.27
C MET A 390 10.61 -24.83 4.89
N THR A 391 9.67 -25.38 4.12
CA THR A 391 8.25 -25.49 4.51
C THR A 391 7.97 -26.57 5.55
N ARG A 392 8.93 -27.45 5.83
CA ARG A 392 8.75 -28.58 6.75
C ARG A 392 9.80 -28.62 7.86
N TRP A 393 11.05 -28.24 7.60
CA TRP A 393 12.19 -28.31 8.54
C TRP A 393 12.00 -27.47 9.80
N ASP A 394 12.57 -27.95 10.92
CA ASP A 394 12.56 -27.29 12.23
C ASP A 394 12.93 -25.79 12.15
N LYS A 395 11.99 -24.93 12.57
CA LYS A 395 12.10 -23.47 12.54
C LYS A 395 13.23 -22.94 13.43
N SER A 396 13.66 -23.69 14.45
CA SER A 396 14.76 -23.31 15.35
C SER A 396 16.12 -23.28 14.65
N ARG A 397 16.26 -23.96 13.51
CA ARG A 397 17.52 -24.12 12.75
C ARG A 397 17.62 -23.20 11.53
N LEU A 398 16.69 -22.26 11.37
CA LEU A 398 16.63 -21.31 10.26
C LEU A 398 16.79 -19.87 10.76
N PRO A 399 17.51 -19.00 10.04
CA PRO A 399 17.55 -17.57 10.35
C PRO A 399 16.13 -17.00 10.32
N GLN A 400 15.66 -16.45 11.44
CA GLN A 400 14.35 -15.80 11.48
C GLN A 400 14.39 -14.53 10.62
N ILE A 401 13.65 -14.53 9.51
CA ILE A 401 13.53 -13.36 8.63
C ILE A 401 12.67 -12.32 9.33
N LYS A 402 13.27 -11.21 9.74
CA LYS A 402 12.55 -10.04 10.27
C LYS A 402 11.85 -9.32 9.12
N PHE A 403 10.60 -8.90 9.33
CA PHE A 403 9.78 -8.13 8.38
C PHE A 403 10.55 -6.96 7.72
N MET A 404 11.40 -6.28 8.50
CA MET A 404 12.27 -5.18 8.04
C MET A 404 13.21 -5.57 6.88
N GLN A 405 13.65 -6.82 6.79
CA GLN A 405 14.52 -7.30 5.70
C GLN A 405 13.77 -7.49 4.36
N GLN A 406 12.43 -7.47 4.38
CA GLN A 406 11.60 -7.59 3.17
C GLN A 406 11.14 -6.24 2.61
N ILE A 407 11.23 -5.17 3.41
CA ILE A 407 10.82 -3.80 3.02
C ILE A 407 11.50 -3.34 1.72
N PRO A 408 12.82 -3.53 1.51
CA PRO A 408 13.46 -3.14 0.24
C PRO A 408 12.85 -3.88 -0.97
N GLY A 409 12.50 -5.15 -0.81
CA GLY A 409 11.86 -5.93 -1.88
C GLY A 409 10.48 -5.40 -2.26
N TYR A 410 9.66 -5.01 -1.27
CA TYR A 410 8.36 -4.39 -1.52
C TYR A 410 8.51 -3.00 -2.14
N ALA A 411 9.43 -2.17 -1.61
CA ALA A 411 9.71 -0.84 -2.12
C ALA A 411 10.17 -0.88 -3.59
N MET A 412 11.13 -1.75 -3.92
CA MET A 412 11.61 -1.90 -5.30
C MET A 412 10.54 -2.43 -6.25
N SER A 413 9.67 -3.33 -5.77
CA SER A 413 8.53 -3.81 -6.58
C SER A 413 7.53 -2.68 -6.86
N ALA A 414 7.25 -1.84 -5.86
CA ALA A 414 6.41 -0.65 -6.02
C ALA A 414 7.04 0.37 -6.97
N ILE A 415 8.37 0.58 -6.89
CA ILE A 415 9.09 1.45 -7.83
C ILE A 415 8.93 0.98 -9.27
N VAL A 416 9.03 -0.32 -9.55
CA VAL A 416 8.78 -0.85 -10.91
C VAL A 416 7.36 -0.54 -11.38
N LEU A 417 6.35 -0.68 -10.51
CA LEU A 417 4.98 -0.30 -10.84
C LEU A 417 4.85 1.20 -11.11
N VAL A 418 5.45 2.04 -10.28
CA VAL A 418 5.45 3.50 -10.47
C VAL A 418 6.12 3.87 -11.79
N ILE A 419 7.24 3.23 -12.15
CA ILE A 419 7.93 3.46 -13.43
C ILE A 419 7.05 3.04 -14.60
N LEU A 420 6.42 1.85 -14.55
CA LEU A 420 5.54 1.38 -15.62
C LEU A 420 4.32 2.29 -15.78
N THR A 421 3.66 2.66 -14.68
CA THR A 421 2.54 3.60 -14.70
C THR A 421 2.95 4.96 -15.22
N SER A 422 4.10 5.47 -14.76
CA SER A 422 4.65 6.76 -15.22
C SER A 422 5.01 6.72 -16.70
N LEU A 423 5.52 5.60 -17.22
CA LEU A 423 5.82 5.42 -18.63
C LEU A 423 4.54 5.49 -19.47
N VAL A 424 3.48 4.79 -19.06
CA VAL A 424 2.17 4.83 -19.72
C VAL A 424 1.58 6.24 -19.67
N PHE A 425 1.68 6.92 -18.53
CA PHE A 425 1.20 8.30 -18.37
C PHE A 425 1.98 9.30 -19.24
N ASN A 426 3.30 9.14 -19.37
CA ASN A 426 4.12 9.94 -20.29
C ASN A 426 3.81 9.66 -21.76
N LEU A 427 3.51 8.40 -22.13
CA LEU A 427 3.08 8.05 -23.48
C LEU A 427 1.74 8.67 -23.83
N LYS A 428 0.78 8.74 -22.88
CA LYS A 428 -0.45 9.53 -23.00
C LYS A 428 -0.12 11.01 -23.26
N GLY A 429 0.74 11.61 -22.43
CA GLY A 429 1.19 12.99 -22.61
C GLY A 429 1.79 13.27 -23.98
N LYS A 430 2.59 12.34 -24.53
CA LYS A 430 3.15 12.45 -25.89
C LYS A 430 2.13 12.22 -27.00
N SER A 431 1.16 11.33 -26.80
CA SER A 431 0.07 11.07 -27.74
C SER A 431 -0.86 12.28 -27.87
N ILE A 432 -1.08 12.99 -26.77
CA ILE A 432 -1.88 14.24 -26.72
C ILE A 432 -1.04 15.43 -27.22
N ASN A 433 0.27 15.48 -26.93
CA ASN A 433 1.16 16.56 -27.37
C ASN A 433 1.72 16.38 -28.81
N GLY A 434 1.39 15.26 -29.48
CA GLY A 434 1.77 15.01 -30.88
C GLY A 434 1.09 15.94 -31.88
N GLU A 435 0.07 16.69 -31.45
CA GLU A 435 -0.68 17.64 -32.27
C GLU A 435 -0.16 19.09 -32.24
N THR A 436 0.87 19.41 -31.45
CA THR A 436 1.36 20.81 -31.35
C THR A 436 2.49 21.16 -32.33
N LYS A 437 2.43 20.68 -33.58
CA LYS A 437 3.43 21.05 -34.61
C LYS A 437 2.92 21.43 -36.00
N VAL A 438 1.60 21.55 -36.20
CA VAL A 438 1.05 22.13 -37.45
C VAL A 438 -0.13 23.05 -37.09
N ALA A 439 0.19 24.30 -36.77
CA ALA A 439 -0.65 25.50 -36.91
C ALA A 439 -0.02 26.65 -36.10
N SER A 440 1.05 27.22 -36.65
CA SER A 440 1.29 28.66 -36.48
C SER A 440 0.14 29.41 -37.18
N ILE A 441 -0.31 30.52 -36.59
CA ILE A 441 -1.48 31.36 -36.97
C ILE A 441 -2.74 30.81 -36.26
N THR A 442 -3.24 31.34 -35.14
CA THR A 442 -3.57 32.74 -34.90
C THR A 442 -3.44 33.10 -33.41
N SER A 443 -2.61 34.10 -33.15
CA SER A 443 -2.54 34.86 -31.91
C SER A 443 -3.79 35.72 -31.73
N THR A 444 -4.85 35.24 -31.07
CA THR A 444 -5.94 36.17 -30.62
C THR A 444 -6.84 35.71 -29.46
N GLN A 445 -6.79 34.48 -28.97
CA GLN A 445 -7.68 34.06 -27.85
C GLN A 445 -7.01 33.85 -26.49
N THR A 446 -5.72 34.13 -26.36
CA THR A 446 -5.02 34.13 -25.06
C THR A 446 -5.00 35.51 -24.38
N LYS A 447 -5.68 36.53 -24.96
CA LYS A 447 -5.81 37.86 -24.38
C LYS A 447 -7.09 38.08 -23.54
N SER A 448 -7.95 37.06 -23.36
CA SER A 448 -9.20 37.21 -22.60
C SER A 448 -9.31 36.40 -21.29
N LEU A 449 -8.26 35.72 -20.86
CA LEU A 449 -8.22 35.06 -19.53
C LEU A 449 -7.31 35.80 -18.52
N VAL A 450 -6.78 36.97 -18.91
CA VAL A 450 -5.85 37.75 -18.07
C VAL A 450 -6.53 38.97 -17.41
N PHE A 451 -7.70 39.40 -17.86
CA PHE A 451 -8.45 40.49 -17.17
C PHE A 451 -9.96 40.27 -17.28
N GLY A 452 -10.49 39.38 -16.46
CA GLY A 452 -11.91 39.27 -16.18
C GLY A 452 -12.05 39.06 -14.70
N LYS A 453 -12.80 39.95 -14.02
CA LYS A 453 -13.12 39.88 -12.59
C LYS A 453 -13.22 38.42 -12.14
N ILE A 454 -12.42 38.04 -11.13
CA ILE A 454 -12.70 36.84 -10.36
C ILE A 454 -14.08 37.07 -9.75
N ASP A 455 -15.11 36.60 -10.44
CA ASP A 455 -16.43 36.52 -9.86
C ASP A 455 -16.30 35.52 -8.72
N GLN A 456 -16.71 35.90 -7.51
CA GLN A 456 -16.57 35.08 -6.29
C GLN A 456 -17.35 33.75 -6.36
N LYS A 457 -17.93 33.41 -7.52
CA LYS A 457 -18.78 32.26 -7.78
C LYS A 457 -18.11 31.09 -8.51
N GLU A 458 -16.92 31.25 -9.09
CA GLU A 458 -16.20 30.12 -9.70
C GLU A 458 -15.11 29.59 -8.76
N ALA A 459 -15.58 29.10 -7.61
CA ALA A 459 -14.85 28.15 -6.80
C ALA A 459 -14.54 26.89 -7.65
N SER A 460 -13.35 26.30 -7.51
CA SER A 460 -13.07 24.99 -8.13
C SER A 460 -14.13 23.96 -7.72
N PRO A 461 -14.34 22.86 -8.47
CA PRO A 461 -15.29 21.82 -8.06
C PRO A 461 -15.07 21.31 -6.62
N ALA A 462 -13.84 21.41 -6.08
CA ALA A 462 -13.52 21.10 -4.69
C ALA A 462 -14.05 22.15 -3.70
N ALA A 463 -14.03 23.43 -4.06
CA ALA A 463 -14.67 24.49 -3.28
C ALA A 463 -16.20 24.50 -3.44
N THR A 464 -16.75 24.00 -4.54
CA THR A 464 -18.19 23.72 -4.70
C THR A 464 -18.64 22.52 -3.85
N GLN A 465 -17.81 21.48 -3.69
CA GLN A 465 -18.07 20.38 -2.74
C GLN A 465 -17.96 20.84 -1.29
N ALA A 466 -17.04 21.74 -0.96
CA ALA A 466 -16.95 22.32 0.38
C ALA A 466 -18.23 23.08 0.80
N ILE A 467 -18.98 23.65 -0.16
CA ILE A 467 -20.26 24.35 0.09
C ILE A 467 -21.37 23.37 0.56
N ALA A 468 -21.29 22.08 0.24
CA ALA A 468 -22.27 21.08 0.66
C ALA A 468 -22.24 20.76 2.18
N PHE A 469 -21.22 21.24 2.91
CA PHE A 469 -21.05 20.97 4.34
C PHE A 469 -21.55 22.08 5.25
N TYR A 470 -22.03 23.18 4.67
CA TYR A 470 -22.46 24.36 5.39
C TYR A 470 -23.95 24.58 5.18
N ASN A 471 -24.67 24.86 6.27
CA ASN A 471 -26.02 25.41 6.12
C ASN A 471 -25.96 26.78 5.43
N SER A 472 -27.11 27.35 5.08
CA SER A 472 -27.22 28.67 4.43
C SER A 472 -26.59 29.84 5.23
N LYS A 473 -26.12 29.60 6.46
CA LYS A 473 -25.39 30.54 7.31
C LYS A 473 -23.88 30.29 7.37
N GLY A 474 -23.34 29.32 6.62
CA GLY A 474 -21.91 29.01 6.67
C GLY A 474 -21.50 28.19 7.91
N GLU A 475 -22.43 27.48 8.57
CA GLU A 475 -22.14 26.61 9.73
C GLU A 475 -22.08 25.13 9.34
N LEU A 476 -21.07 24.39 9.83
CA LEU A 476 -20.93 22.96 9.55
C LEU A 476 -22.12 22.16 10.11
N ILE A 477 -22.54 21.13 9.39
CA ILE A 477 -23.60 20.20 9.81
C ILE A 477 -23.19 19.47 11.11
N LYS A 478 -24.08 19.52 12.13
CA LYS A 478 -23.78 19.43 13.57
C LYS A 478 -23.93 18.00 14.14
N GLY A 479 -23.49 17.76 15.37
CA GLY A 479 -24.20 16.78 16.21
C GLY A 479 -25.57 17.32 16.59
N TYR A 480 -26.61 16.49 16.58
CA TYR A 480 -27.97 16.92 16.95
C TYR A 480 -28.44 16.25 18.23
N GLN A 481 -28.69 17.06 19.26
CA GLN A 481 -29.38 16.61 20.45
C GLN A 481 -30.89 16.56 20.18
N VAL A 482 -31.45 15.37 20.19
CA VAL A 482 -32.89 15.11 19.98
C VAL A 482 -33.70 15.89 21.01
N LYS A 483 -34.72 16.62 20.55
CA LYS A 483 -35.67 17.36 21.38
C LYS A 483 -37.01 16.63 21.44
N THR A 484 -37.82 16.99 22.42
CA THR A 484 -39.20 16.51 22.51
C THR A 484 -39.96 16.80 21.21
N GLY A 485 -40.52 15.76 20.59
CA GLY A 485 -41.28 15.85 19.34
C GLY A 485 -40.47 15.67 18.05
N ASP A 486 -39.14 15.52 18.13
CA ASP A 486 -38.34 15.23 16.95
C ASP A 486 -38.56 13.79 16.43
N THR A 487 -38.42 13.62 15.11
CA THR A 487 -38.37 12.33 14.41
C THR A 487 -37.11 12.29 13.53
N LEU A 488 -36.68 11.10 13.10
CA LEU A 488 -35.56 11.01 12.15
C LEU A 488 -35.84 11.80 10.87
N SER A 489 -37.06 11.76 10.35
CA SER A 489 -37.46 12.52 9.15
C SER A 489 -37.42 14.03 9.36
N THR A 490 -37.91 14.54 10.50
CA THR A 490 -37.87 16.00 10.77
C THR A 490 -36.43 16.49 10.95
N ILE A 491 -35.56 15.66 11.55
CA ILE A 491 -34.13 15.96 11.69
C ILE A 491 -33.44 15.89 10.32
N ALA A 492 -33.67 14.85 9.52
CA ALA A 492 -33.07 14.67 8.21
C ALA A 492 -33.44 15.83 7.25
N TYR A 493 -34.73 16.20 7.21
CA TYR A 493 -35.20 17.36 6.46
C TYR A 493 -34.51 18.67 6.88
N LYS A 494 -34.33 18.87 8.19
CA LYS A 494 -33.66 20.05 8.74
C LYS A 494 -32.21 20.19 8.28
N PHE A 495 -31.54 19.06 8.03
CA PHE A 495 -30.13 19.03 7.61
C PHE A 495 -29.94 18.70 6.13
N ASN A 496 -31.03 18.63 5.34
CA ASN A 496 -31.01 18.32 3.91
C ASN A 496 -30.24 17.01 3.60
N ILE A 497 -30.53 15.96 4.35
CA ILE A 497 -30.01 14.60 4.16
C ILE A 497 -31.16 13.60 4.08
N GLU A 498 -30.91 12.43 3.48
CA GLU A 498 -31.92 11.38 3.45
C GLU A 498 -32.12 10.78 4.87
N PRO A 499 -33.36 10.48 5.28
CA PRO A 499 -33.63 9.83 6.57
C PRO A 499 -32.88 8.51 6.76
N GLU A 500 -32.66 7.76 5.68
CA GLU A 500 -31.90 6.51 5.64
C GLU A 500 -30.43 6.73 5.99
N ASP A 501 -29.79 7.75 5.42
CA ASP A 501 -28.38 8.07 5.72
C ASP A 501 -28.22 8.49 7.18
N LEU A 502 -29.16 9.30 7.69
CA LEU A 502 -29.20 9.68 9.10
C LEU A 502 -29.35 8.46 10.02
N LEU A 503 -30.20 7.50 9.62
CA LEU A 503 -30.39 6.26 10.36
C LEU A 503 -29.12 5.40 10.35
N GLU A 504 -28.51 5.17 9.20
CA GLU A 504 -27.31 4.33 9.05
C GLU A 504 -26.12 4.90 9.85
N ALA A 505 -25.94 6.22 9.81
CA ALA A 505 -24.93 6.93 10.60
C ALA A 505 -25.10 6.73 12.12
N ASN A 506 -26.33 6.48 12.58
CA ASN A 506 -26.70 6.45 14.01
C ASN A 506 -27.25 5.12 14.49
N ILE A 507 -27.22 4.08 13.67
CA ILE A 507 -27.86 2.78 13.97
C ILE A 507 -27.36 2.15 15.28
N GLN A 508 -26.11 2.46 15.66
CA GLN A 508 -25.51 1.96 16.91
C GLN A 508 -26.12 2.60 18.15
N VAL A 509 -26.52 3.89 18.08
CA VAL A 509 -27.10 4.64 19.19
C VAL A 509 -28.63 4.66 19.19
N LEU A 510 -29.27 4.24 18.09
CA LEU A 510 -30.72 4.15 17.95
C LEU A 510 -31.23 2.72 18.28
N PRO A 511 -31.79 2.46 19.48
CA PRO A 511 -32.34 1.14 19.83
C PRO A 511 -33.65 0.82 19.10
N ASN A 512 -34.45 1.85 18.78
CA ASN A 512 -35.67 1.77 18.00
C ASN A 512 -35.78 3.02 17.12
N TRP A 513 -35.63 2.89 15.79
CA TRP A 513 -35.73 4.03 14.88
C TRP A 513 -37.13 4.67 14.82
N SER A 514 -38.16 3.98 15.33
CA SER A 514 -39.52 4.52 15.43
C SER A 514 -39.75 5.32 16.72
N LYS A 515 -38.78 5.36 17.65
CA LYS A 515 -38.83 6.12 18.90
C LYS A 515 -37.43 6.66 19.24
N ILE A 516 -37.18 7.93 18.90
CA ILE A 516 -35.94 8.64 19.29
C ILE A 516 -36.17 9.38 20.61
N GLU A 517 -35.36 9.08 21.62
CA GLU A 517 -35.51 9.66 22.96
C GLU A 517 -34.91 11.07 23.04
N PRO A 518 -35.60 12.04 23.67
CA PRO A 518 -35.04 13.36 23.92
C PRO A 518 -33.71 13.28 24.67
N GLY A 519 -32.77 14.13 24.26
CA GLY A 519 -31.43 14.21 24.83
C GLY A 519 -30.39 13.30 24.18
N LEU A 520 -30.78 12.33 23.34
CA LEU A 520 -29.86 11.52 22.53
C LEU A 520 -29.08 12.41 21.54
N ILE A 521 -27.79 12.15 21.37
CA ILE A 521 -26.95 12.89 20.42
C ILE A 521 -26.77 12.04 19.16
N LEU A 522 -27.27 12.54 18.04
CA LEU A 522 -27.10 11.94 16.72
C LEU A 522 -25.93 12.60 15.98
N SER A 523 -25.12 11.78 15.31
CA SER A 523 -24.13 12.24 14.33
C SER A 523 -24.84 12.50 13.01
N ILE A 524 -24.84 13.73 12.54
CA ILE A 524 -25.44 14.04 11.25
C ILE A 524 -24.39 13.76 10.16
N PRO A 525 -24.62 12.81 9.23
CA PRO A 525 -23.70 12.53 8.14
C PRO A 525 -23.65 13.66 7.11
N TYR A 526 -22.64 13.66 6.24
CA TYR A 526 -22.58 14.58 5.10
C TYR A 526 -23.36 14.01 3.90
N GLN A 527 -23.77 14.88 2.96
CA GLN A 527 -24.72 14.57 1.89
C GLN A 527 -24.26 13.44 0.94
N ASP A 528 -22.96 13.21 0.79
CA ASP A 528 -22.37 12.14 -0.02
C ASP A 528 -21.85 10.95 0.81
N PHE A 529 -22.29 10.81 2.06
CA PHE A 529 -21.83 9.76 2.97
C PHE A 529 -22.37 8.38 2.55
N GLN A 530 -21.58 7.68 1.74
CA GLN A 530 -21.89 6.30 1.33
C GLN A 530 -21.44 5.32 2.42
N VAL A 531 -22.37 4.79 3.21
CA VAL A 531 -22.07 3.65 4.08
C VAL A 531 -22.01 2.38 3.23
N GLY A 532 -20.97 1.58 3.43
CA GLY A 532 -20.92 0.25 2.82
C GLY A 532 -22.11 -0.60 3.29
N SER A 533 -23.04 -0.89 2.38
CA SER A 533 -24.29 -1.65 2.58
C SER A 533 -24.21 -2.63 3.77
N ALA A 534 -24.73 -2.23 4.93
CA ALA A 534 -24.93 -3.15 6.02
C ALA A 534 -26.08 -4.10 5.63
N LYS A 535 -25.69 -5.27 5.11
CA LYS A 535 -26.61 -6.37 4.80
C LYS A 535 -27.49 -6.68 6.02
N GLN A 536 -28.80 -6.69 5.78
CA GLN A 536 -29.86 -7.29 6.58
C GLN A 536 -30.05 -6.72 7.99
N TYR A 537 -31.04 -5.84 8.14
CA TYR A 537 -31.59 -5.49 9.45
C TYR A 537 -32.72 -6.46 9.82
N SER A 538 -32.49 -7.24 10.88
CA SER A 538 -33.53 -8.01 11.55
C SER A 538 -34.42 -7.05 12.34
N HIS A 539 -35.67 -6.86 11.92
CA HIS A 539 -36.69 -6.01 12.55
C HIS A 539 -37.16 -6.46 13.95
N THR A 540 -36.44 -7.37 14.61
CA THR A 540 -36.95 -8.19 15.72
C THR A 540 -36.29 -7.97 17.07
N ILE A 541 -35.36 -7.02 17.23
CA ILE A 541 -34.75 -6.78 18.55
C ILE A 541 -35.65 -5.85 19.37
N LYS A 542 -36.63 -6.49 20.03
CA LYS A 542 -37.50 -5.93 21.07
C LYS A 542 -36.66 -5.43 22.26
N ASN A 543 -37.04 -4.27 22.80
CA ASN A 543 -36.80 -3.75 24.16
C ASN A 543 -35.53 -4.24 24.87
N LEU A 544 -34.43 -3.48 24.79
CA LEU A 544 -33.32 -3.56 25.74
C LEU A 544 -33.34 -2.30 26.61
N PRO A 545 -33.80 -2.34 27.88
CA PRO A 545 -33.57 -1.25 28.83
C PRO A 545 -32.30 -1.47 29.67
N THR A 546 -31.78 -0.34 30.17
CA THR A 546 -30.64 -0.10 31.08
C THR A 546 -29.22 -0.42 30.60
N ALA A 547 -28.31 0.56 30.74
CA ALA A 547 -26.88 0.33 30.60
C ALA A 547 -26.42 -0.64 31.69
N THR A 548 -25.72 -1.70 31.29
CA THR A 548 -25.03 -2.62 32.19
C THR A 548 -23.61 -2.12 32.40
N ILE A 549 -23.26 -1.85 33.66
CA ILE A 549 -21.92 -1.50 34.09
C ILE A 549 -21.35 -2.74 34.80
N SER A 550 -20.14 -3.15 34.45
CA SER A 550 -19.51 -4.36 35.03
C SER A 550 -18.01 -4.19 35.13
N TYR A 551 -17.38 -4.85 36.11
CA TYR A 551 -15.94 -4.83 36.29
C TYR A 551 -15.30 -6.18 35.90
N ALA A 552 -14.37 -6.16 34.95
CA ALA A 552 -13.57 -7.30 34.54
C ALA A 552 -12.21 -7.27 35.25
N LYS A 553 -12.03 -8.21 36.19
CA LYS A 553 -10.83 -8.30 37.03
C LYS A 553 -9.55 -8.56 36.23
N ASP A 554 -9.59 -9.47 35.26
CA ASP A 554 -8.41 -9.93 34.53
C ASP A 554 -7.75 -8.84 33.68
N SER A 555 -8.53 -7.86 33.23
CA SER A 555 -8.05 -6.74 32.42
C SER A 555 -8.10 -5.39 33.15
N ASN A 556 -8.43 -5.39 34.45
CA ASN A 556 -8.70 -4.19 35.24
C ASN A 556 -9.58 -3.19 34.46
N THR A 557 -10.77 -3.63 34.00
CA THR A 557 -11.59 -2.83 33.06
C THR A 557 -13.04 -2.76 33.52
N ILE A 558 -13.56 -1.54 33.64
CA ILE A 558 -14.98 -1.22 33.75
C ILE A 558 -15.57 -1.24 32.33
N ASN A 559 -16.49 -2.16 32.07
CA ASN A 559 -17.22 -2.28 30.82
C ASN A 559 -18.61 -1.68 30.97
N ILE A 560 -18.95 -0.75 30.08
CA ILE A 560 -20.27 -0.15 29.99
C ILE A 560 -20.89 -0.59 28.67
N LEU A 561 -21.96 -1.38 28.73
CA LEU A 561 -22.67 -1.91 27.57
C LEU A 561 -24.14 -1.51 27.68
N GLY A 562 -24.78 -1.19 26.57
CA GLY A 562 -26.19 -0.76 26.55
C GLY A 562 -26.50 -0.06 25.24
N ARG A 563 -27.78 0.18 24.94
CA ARG A 563 -28.18 0.79 23.67
C ARG A 563 -29.15 1.94 23.91
N GLY A 564 -28.76 3.16 23.52
CA GLY A 564 -29.54 4.39 23.71
C GLY A 564 -29.47 4.99 25.12
N THR A 565 -28.58 4.51 26.01
CA THR A 565 -28.52 4.94 27.41
C THR A 565 -27.43 5.99 27.65
N GLN A 566 -27.73 6.99 28.47
CA GLN A 566 -26.74 7.95 28.98
C GLN A 566 -26.24 7.49 30.35
N VAL A 567 -24.94 7.52 30.55
CA VAL A 567 -24.28 7.09 31.78
C VAL A 567 -23.36 8.22 32.27
N SER A 568 -23.50 8.55 33.53
CA SER A 568 -22.71 9.57 34.21
C SER A 568 -21.60 8.93 35.06
N LEU A 569 -20.63 9.74 35.51
CA LEU A 569 -19.54 9.21 36.34
C LEU A 569 -20.05 8.71 37.70
N LYS A 570 -21.12 9.33 38.21
CA LYS A 570 -21.82 8.91 39.43
C LYS A 570 -22.44 7.51 39.27
N ASP A 571 -23.10 7.25 38.15
CA ASP A 571 -23.71 5.93 37.88
C ASP A 571 -22.65 4.83 37.81
N ILE A 572 -21.47 5.14 37.24
CA ILE A 572 -20.33 4.21 37.23
C ILE A 572 -19.86 3.93 38.65
N TYR A 573 -19.70 4.97 39.46
CA TYR A 573 -19.25 4.85 40.85
C TYR A 573 -20.20 4.01 41.71
N GLU A 574 -21.51 4.23 41.58
CA GLU A 574 -22.53 3.49 42.33
C GLU A 574 -22.48 1.98 42.05
N GLU A 575 -22.09 1.57 40.84
CA GLU A 575 -21.98 0.16 40.48
C GLU A 575 -20.63 -0.47 40.88
N VAL A 576 -19.50 0.18 40.60
CA VAL A 576 -18.16 -0.44 40.75
C VAL A 576 -17.47 -0.12 42.07
N GLY A 577 -17.97 0.90 42.78
CA GLY A 577 -17.44 1.35 44.06
C GLY A 577 -16.05 2.01 44.02
N ASP A 578 -15.62 2.45 45.19
CA ASP A 578 -14.43 3.29 45.39
C ASP A 578 -13.10 2.61 45.06
N LYS A 579 -13.08 1.28 44.89
CA LYS A 579 -11.85 0.54 44.56
C LYS A 579 -11.33 0.84 43.15
N HIS A 580 -12.23 1.15 42.21
CA HIS A 580 -11.92 1.27 40.79
C HIS A 580 -12.08 2.70 40.25
N LEU A 581 -12.95 3.47 40.90
CA LEU A 581 -13.17 4.89 40.64
C LEU A 581 -13.26 5.59 42.00
N VAL A 582 -12.16 6.21 42.42
CA VAL A 582 -12.05 6.78 43.76
C VAL A 582 -12.63 8.19 43.75
N LYS A 583 -13.50 8.51 44.71
CA LYS A 583 -13.91 9.90 44.95
C LYS A 583 -12.89 10.57 45.88
N LEU A 584 -12.03 11.43 45.33
CA LEU A 584 -10.99 12.10 46.12
C LEU A 584 -11.56 13.23 46.98
N LYS A 585 -12.44 14.04 46.38
CA LYS A 585 -13.22 15.10 47.04
C LYS A 585 -14.39 15.47 46.12
N ASP A 586 -15.12 16.53 46.45
CA ASP A 586 -16.23 16.96 45.62
C ASP A 586 -15.77 17.23 44.17
N LYS A 587 -16.42 16.53 43.22
CA LYS A 587 -16.18 16.60 41.77
C LYS A 587 -14.75 16.27 41.28
N GLU A 588 -13.88 15.78 42.16
CA GLU A 588 -12.54 15.31 41.80
C GLU A 588 -12.46 13.79 41.99
N TRP A 589 -12.12 13.09 40.92
CA TRP A 589 -12.17 11.64 40.84
C TRP A 589 -10.86 11.06 40.34
N LEU A 590 -10.49 9.87 40.83
CA LEU A 590 -9.35 9.11 40.36
C LEU A 590 -9.82 7.78 39.75
N LEU A 591 -9.67 7.66 38.44
CA LEU A 591 -9.92 6.43 37.70
C LEU A 591 -8.72 5.48 37.87
N LYS A 592 -8.93 4.34 38.53
CA LYS A 592 -7.91 3.30 38.78
C LYS A 592 -8.08 2.05 37.92
N ALA A 593 -9.17 1.96 37.17
CA ALA A 593 -9.46 0.91 36.21
C ALA A 593 -9.62 1.48 34.80
N ASN A 594 -9.33 0.68 33.79
CA ASN A 594 -9.63 1.04 32.40
C ASN A 594 -11.14 1.23 32.21
N LEU A 595 -11.55 2.17 31.37
CA LEU A 595 -12.96 2.41 31.06
C LEU A 595 -13.24 2.06 29.60
N LYS A 596 -14.09 1.06 29.36
CA LYS A 596 -14.49 0.63 28.03
C LYS A 596 -15.99 0.89 27.82
N ILE A 597 -16.30 1.80 26.90
CA ILE A 597 -17.64 2.21 26.53
C ILE A 597 -18.01 1.46 25.25
N GLY A 598 -19.06 0.65 25.28
CA GLY A 598 -19.51 -0.17 24.15
C GLY A 598 -20.52 0.51 23.24
N ASN A 599 -20.92 -0.21 22.18
CA ASN A 599 -21.85 0.27 21.17
C ASN A 599 -23.14 0.76 21.81
N GLY A 600 -23.59 1.96 21.46
CA GLY A 600 -24.91 2.48 21.85
C GLY A 600 -24.99 3.15 23.21
N VAL A 601 -23.88 3.29 23.95
CA VAL A 601 -23.83 4.04 25.22
C VAL A 601 -23.26 5.42 25.00
N THR A 602 -23.83 6.44 25.66
CA THR A 602 -23.23 7.77 25.79
C THR A 602 -22.75 8.00 27.21
N VAL A 603 -21.44 8.13 27.42
CA VAL A 603 -20.90 8.57 28.72
C VAL A 603 -20.74 10.09 28.72
N LYS A 604 -21.27 10.76 29.75
CA LYS A 604 -21.15 12.21 29.93
C LYS A 604 -20.29 12.52 31.16
N LEU A 605 -19.21 13.27 30.92
CA LEU A 605 -18.40 13.88 31.95
C LEU A 605 -18.73 15.37 31.94
N ASP A 606 -19.52 15.79 32.93
CA ASP A 606 -20.04 17.15 33.03
C ASP A 606 -19.59 17.80 34.34
N LYS A 607 -19.24 19.09 34.28
CA LYS A 607 -18.79 19.90 35.43
C LYS A 607 -19.74 19.91 36.63
N SER A 608 -21.02 19.60 36.42
CA SER A 608 -21.99 19.42 37.51
C SER A 608 -21.60 18.26 38.43
N GLN A 609 -20.91 17.23 37.91
CA GLN A 609 -20.53 16.01 38.64
C GLN A 609 -19.02 15.77 38.72
N VAL A 610 -18.25 16.23 37.73
CA VAL A 610 -16.80 16.06 37.65
C VAL A 610 -16.16 17.30 37.08
N THR A 611 -15.30 17.95 37.86
CA THR A 611 -14.47 19.07 37.41
C THR A 611 -13.06 18.59 37.06
N TRP A 612 -12.58 17.52 37.70
CA TRP A 612 -11.29 16.91 37.41
C TRP A 612 -11.33 15.39 37.52
N LEU A 613 -11.10 14.72 36.39
CA LEU A 613 -10.87 13.28 36.30
C LEU A 613 -9.36 13.00 36.18
N LYS A 614 -8.77 12.47 37.24
CA LYS A 614 -7.40 11.95 37.24
C LYS A 614 -7.42 10.50 36.77
N MET A 615 -6.50 10.15 35.87
CA MET A 615 -6.34 8.80 35.35
C MET A 615 -5.03 8.22 35.89
N ALA A 616 -5.12 7.20 36.75
CA ALA A 616 -3.95 6.58 37.37
C ALA A 616 -2.94 6.13 36.30
N SER A 617 -1.68 6.54 36.47
CA SER A 617 -0.57 6.31 35.55
C SER A 617 0.75 6.26 36.30
N GLY A 618 1.68 5.41 35.90
CA GLY A 618 3.00 5.37 36.51
C GLY A 618 3.87 4.26 35.91
N SER A 619 5.04 4.07 36.50
CA SER A 619 6.10 3.19 35.94
C SER A 619 5.68 1.73 35.69
N GLN A 620 4.66 1.23 36.39
CA GLN A 620 4.20 -0.16 36.28
C GLN A 620 2.93 -0.32 35.43
N SER A 621 2.04 0.68 35.42
CA SER A 621 0.75 0.59 34.75
C SER A 621 0.11 1.96 34.56
N PHE A 622 -0.78 2.06 33.59
CA PHE A 622 -1.62 3.23 33.36
C PHE A 622 -3.05 2.81 32.99
N THR A 623 -3.99 3.74 33.13
CA THR A 623 -5.40 3.55 32.77
C THR A 623 -5.71 4.13 31.39
N TRP A 624 -6.76 3.64 30.75
CA TRP A 624 -7.23 4.23 29.49
C TRP A 624 -8.75 4.33 29.43
N ILE A 625 -9.26 5.26 28.63
CA ILE A 625 -10.68 5.36 28.26
C ILE A 625 -10.80 4.99 26.78
N ARG A 626 -11.62 3.99 26.46
CA ARG A 626 -11.89 3.54 25.08
C ARG A 626 -13.38 3.52 24.79
N VAL A 627 -13.78 4.26 23.77
CA VAL A 627 -15.13 4.23 23.20
C VAL A 627 -15.12 3.32 21.98
N ASN A 628 -15.98 2.31 21.95
CA ASN A 628 -16.12 1.39 20.83
C ASN A 628 -17.57 1.44 20.33
N GLY A 629 -17.82 2.18 19.25
CA GLY A 629 -19.15 2.37 18.66
C GLY A 629 -20.18 3.12 19.53
N GLY A 630 -19.71 3.81 20.57
CA GLY A 630 -20.54 4.62 21.48
C GLY A 630 -20.17 6.10 21.43
N SER A 631 -20.60 6.86 22.42
CA SER A 631 -20.36 8.29 22.54
C SER A 631 -19.70 8.66 23.86
N LEU A 632 -18.80 9.63 23.85
CA LEU A 632 -18.18 10.21 25.04
C LEU A 632 -18.21 11.74 24.93
N SER A 633 -18.73 12.42 25.96
CA SER A 633 -18.83 13.87 25.98
C SER A 633 -18.14 14.44 27.22
N PHE A 634 -17.31 15.46 27.02
CA PHE A 634 -16.70 16.28 28.07
C PHE A 634 -17.30 17.68 28.03
N ASN A 635 -17.73 18.19 29.19
CA ASN A 635 -18.29 19.54 29.31
C ASN A 635 -17.79 20.22 30.59
N GLY A 636 -16.83 21.13 30.46
CA GLY A 636 -16.25 21.84 31.61
C GLY A 636 -15.34 20.98 32.50
N VAL A 637 -14.67 19.96 31.93
CA VAL A 637 -13.93 18.95 32.70
C VAL A 637 -12.44 19.00 32.41
N LYS A 638 -11.62 18.86 33.46
CA LYS A 638 -10.19 18.59 33.34
C LYS A 638 -9.90 17.09 33.39
N VAL A 639 -9.09 16.56 32.48
CA VAL A 639 -8.71 15.15 32.43
C VAL A 639 -7.21 15.01 32.27
N THR A 640 -6.57 14.29 33.21
CA THR A 640 -5.10 14.20 33.23
C THR A 640 -4.56 12.83 33.59
N SER A 641 -3.40 12.48 33.02
CA SER A 641 -2.58 11.36 33.51
C SER A 641 -1.96 11.72 34.85
N TRP A 642 -2.10 10.86 35.87
CA TRP A 642 -1.75 11.17 37.26
C TRP A 642 -0.88 10.08 37.90
N ASP A 643 0.30 10.48 38.39
CA ASP A 643 1.22 9.62 39.14
C ASP A 643 0.86 9.64 40.62
N GLU A 644 0.22 8.57 41.10
CA GLU A 644 -0.21 8.44 42.49
C GLU A 644 0.95 8.49 43.48
N VAL A 645 2.13 7.99 43.09
CA VAL A 645 3.30 7.92 43.98
C VAL A 645 3.93 9.30 44.14
N LYS A 646 4.04 10.05 43.04
CA LYS A 646 4.57 11.42 43.07
C LYS A 646 3.54 12.47 43.47
N ASN A 647 2.26 12.10 43.43
CA ASN A 647 1.13 13.01 43.63
C ASN A 647 1.20 14.25 42.70
N ASP A 648 1.55 14.01 41.44
CA ASP A 648 1.68 15.04 40.39
C ASP A 648 1.23 14.45 39.05
N TYR A 649 1.14 15.29 38.02
CA TYR A 649 0.94 14.82 36.64
C TYR A 649 2.02 13.80 36.26
N ASP A 650 1.61 12.77 35.52
CA ASP A 650 2.59 11.85 34.94
C ASP A 650 3.29 12.52 33.74
N LYS A 651 4.53 12.94 33.98
CA LYS A 651 5.39 13.65 33.01
C LYS A 651 6.30 12.70 32.22
N ASP A 652 6.34 11.41 32.56
CA ASP A 652 7.26 10.45 31.91
C ASP A 652 6.55 9.66 30.81
N GLU A 653 6.63 10.12 29.56
CA GLU A 653 6.02 9.42 28.43
C GLU A 653 6.73 8.10 28.05
N LYS A 654 7.92 7.81 28.59
CA LYS A 654 8.75 6.66 28.15
C LYS A 654 8.30 5.34 28.76
N ASN A 655 7.67 5.39 29.93
CA ASN A 655 7.11 4.23 30.64
C ASN A 655 5.63 3.97 30.28
N GLY A 656 4.98 4.94 29.61
CA GLY A 656 3.60 4.87 29.16
C GLY A 656 2.69 5.76 30.00
N ARG A 657 1.76 6.47 29.37
CA ARG A 657 0.81 7.37 30.03
C ARG A 657 -0.63 7.03 29.71
N SER A 658 -1.53 7.40 30.61
CA SER A 658 -2.96 7.29 30.40
C SER A 658 -3.41 8.01 29.12
N PHE A 659 -4.41 7.46 28.41
CA PHE A 659 -4.89 8.01 27.14
C PHE A 659 -6.39 7.77 26.91
N ILE A 660 -6.95 8.49 25.95
CA ILE A 660 -8.37 8.46 25.57
C ILE A 660 -8.49 8.15 24.07
N MET A 661 -9.37 7.22 23.71
CA MET A 661 -9.55 6.80 22.32
C MET A 661 -11.00 6.47 21.97
N ALA A 662 -11.53 7.09 20.94
CA ALA A 662 -12.80 6.74 20.30
C ALA A 662 -12.56 5.89 19.05
N LYS A 663 -13.24 4.74 18.92
CA LYS A 663 -13.00 3.73 17.88
C LYS A 663 -14.26 3.30 17.14
N TYR A 664 -14.13 2.80 15.92
CA TYR A 664 -15.26 2.36 15.07
C TYR A 664 -16.21 3.53 14.77
N SER A 665 -17.53 3.31 14.72
CA SER A 665 -18.52 4.38 14.58
C SER A 665 -18.77 5.12 15.90
N SER A 666 -17.72 5.68 16.51
CA SER A 666 -17.85 6.44 17.76
C SER A 666 -17.92 7.94 17.52
N ARG A 667 -18.65 8.63 18.40
CA ARG A 667 -18.63 10.09 18.55
C ARG A 667 -17.89 10.48 19.83
N MET A 668 -17.04 11.49 19.78
CA MET A 668 -16.48 12.07 20.99
C MET A 668 -16.48 13.59 20.91
N ASP A 669 -17.13 14.23 21.89
CA ASP A 669 -17.31 15.69 21.94
C ASP A 669 -16.60 16.28 23.16
N VAL A 670 -15.94 17.42 22.98
CA VAL A 670 -15.15 18.08 24.02
C VAL A 670 -15.50 19.56 24.03
N TYR A 671 -16.09 20.03 25.12
CA TYR A 671 -16.52 21.43 25.30
C TYR A 671 -15.93 22.01 26.58
N ASP A 672 -15.37 23.21 26.48
CA ASP A 672 -14.90 24.01 27.62
C ASP A 672 -13.98 23.22 28.59
N SER A 673 -13.18 22.29 28.06
CA SER A 673 -12.48 21.25 28.84
C SER A 673 -10.96 21.33 28.69
N GLU A 674 -10.22 20.73 29.64
CA GLU A 674 -8.74 20.67 29.64
C GLU A 674 -8.29 19.20 29.61
N LEU A 675 -7.58 18.78 28.56
CA LEU A 675 -7.07 17.41 28.42
C LEU A 675 -5.55 17.45 28.36
N ALA A 676 -4.88 17.00 29.41
CA ALA A 676 -3.46 17.26 29.60
C ALA A 676 -2.63 16.07 30.12
N TYR A 677 -1.34 16.05 29.76
CA TYR A 677 -0.37 15.01 30.14
C TYR A 677 -0.73 13.59 29.68
N LEU A 678 -1.55 13.45 28.64
CA LEU A 678 -2.02 12.17 28.13
C LEU A 678 -1.10 11.60 27.04
N GLY A 679 -1.06 10.27 26.98
CA GLY A 679 -0.54 9.51 25.86
C GLY A 679 0.98 9.44 25.72
N PHE A 680 1.41 8.51 24.86
CA PHE A 680 2.79 8.13 24.64
C PHE A 680 2.95 7.39 23.30
N PHE A 681 4.20 7.22 22.86
CA PHE A 681 4.52 6.40 21.70
C PHE A 681 4.57 4.90 22.06
N PRO A 682 3.71 4.03 21.49
CA PRO A 682 3.69 2.62 21.85
C PRO A 682 4.91 1.87 21.29
N LYS A 683 5.54 1.02 22.10
CA LYS A 683 6.69 0.18 21.70
C LYS A 683 6.31 -0.99 20.76
N SER A 684 5.03 -1.29 20.61
CA SER A 684 4.50 -2.38 19.77
C SER A 684 3.38 -1.88 18.85
N PRO A 685 3.27 -2.33 17.59
CA PRO A 685 2.26 -1.85 16.62
C PRO A 685 0.81 -2.20 16.97
N ILE A 686 0.58 -3.01 18.00
CA ILE A 686 -0.68 -3.74 18.20
C ILE A 686 -1.81 -2.87 18.79
N ASP A 687 -1.51 -1.70 19.37
CA ASP A 687 -2.53 -0.81 19.94
C ASP A 687 -2.33 0.67 19.53
N GLY A 688 -1.99 0.85 18.25
CA GLY A 688 -1.25 1.98 17.68
C GLY A 688 -1.90 3.37 17.60
N SER A 689 -2.58 3.87 18.64
CA SER A 689 -2.97 5.29 18.73
C SER A 689 -3.06 5.82 20.17
N SER A 690 -2.23 5.32 21.09
CA SER A 690 -2.12 5.79 22.48
C SER A 690 -1.51 7.19 22.63
N TYR A 691 -1.60 8.04 21.60
CA TYR A 691 -0.84 9.30 21.49
C TYR A 691 -1.39 10.45 22.34
N GLY A 692 -2.53 10.28 23.00
CA GLY A 692 -3.14 11.32 23.83
C GLY A 692 -4.64 11.17 23.78
N VAL A 693 -5.28 12.01 22.97
CA VAL A 693 -6.72 11.96 22.68
C VAL A 693 -6.90 11.59 21.20
N ALA A 694 -7.58 10.48 20.91
CA ALA A 694 -7.60 9.91 19.58
C ALA A 694 -9.00 9.51 19.06
N TRP A 695 -9.24 9.73 17.76
CA TRP A 695 -10.35 9.15 17.00
C TRP A 695 -9.79 8.19 15.97
N LYS A 696 -10.29 6.94 15.94
CA LYS A 696 -9.69 5.89 15.10
C LYS A 696 -10.70 4.88 14.58
N ILE A 697 -10.87 4.84 13.26
CA ILE A 697 -11.52 3.67 12.63
C ILE A 697 -10.53 2.48 12.55
N PRO A 698 -11.03 1.23 12.47
CA PRO A 698 -10.17 0.06 12.23
C PRO A 698 -9.34 0.19 10.95
N ASN A 699 -8.17 -0.42 10.96
CA ASN A 699 -7.34 -0.55 9.77
C ASN A 699 -8.16 -1.25 8.66
N ASP A 700 -7.99 -0.85 7.40
CA ASP A 700 -8.71 -1.38 6.22
C ASP A 700 -10.24 -1.18 6.20
N SER A 701 -10.74 -0.20 6.96
CA SER A 701 -12.19 0.08 7.07
C SER A 701 -12.59 1.52 6.70
N LYS A 702 -11.78 2.17 5.85
CA LYS A 702 -12.09 3.51 5.32
C LYS A 702 -13.43 3.50 4.58
N GLY A 703 -14.27 4.50 4.85
CA GLY A 703 -15.64 4.60 4.31
C GLY A 703 -16.66 3.63 4.94
N LYS A 704 -16.30 2.80 5.93
CA LYS A 704 -17.24 1.85 6.57
C LYS A 704 -17.74 2.27 7.94
N TYR A 705 -17.05 3.20 8.60
CA TYR A 705 -17.36 3.64 9.96
C TYR A 705 -17.39 5.16 10.00
N LEU A 706 -18.36 5.72 10.74
CA LEU A 706 -18.45 7.15 11.00
C LEU A 706 -17.82 7.46 12.36
N SER A 707 -16.52 7.79 12.37
CA SER A 707 -15.86 8.36 13.54
C SER A 707 -15.83 9.88 13.42
N THR A 708 -16.43 10.59 14.37
CA THR A 708 -16.62 12.06 14.29
C THR A 708 -16.71 12.70 15.69
N GLY A 709 -16.87 14.02 15.75
CA GLY A 709 -16.97 14.77 17.00
C GLY A 709 -16.78 16.27 16.85
N GLU A 710 -17.16 17.00 17.89
CA GLU A 710 -16.92 18.44 18.05
C GLU A 710 -15.97 18.71 19.20
N VAL A 711 -14.97 19.56 18.96
CA VAL A 711 -14.00 20.00 19.97
C VAL A 711 -14.00 21.51 19.99
N LYS A 712 -14.52 22.11 21.06
CA LYS A 712 -14.69 23.56 21.17
C LYS A 712 -14.22 24.13 22.49
N ASN A 713 -13.66 25.34 22.45
CA ASN A 713 -13.28 26.14 23.62
C ASN A 713 -12.39 25.38 24.63
N SER A 714 -11.57 24.43 24.16
CA SER A 714 -10.89 23.46 25.00
C SER A 714 -9.37 23.56 24.89
N LYS A 715 -8.66 23.02 25.88
CA LYS A 715 -7.20 23.06 25.98
C LYS A 715 -6.60 21.67 25.89
N PHE A 716 -5.57 21.51 25.07
CA PHE A 716 -4.81 20.27 24.90
C PHE A 716 -3.33 20.55 25.06
N HIS A 717 -2.74 20.10 26.18
CA HIS A 717 -1.35 20.45 26.47
C HIS A 717 -0.56 19.37 27.19
N HIS A 718 0.75 19.37 26.96
CA HIS A 718 1.69 18.38 27.52
C HIS A 718 1.32 16.93 27.18
N ASN A 719 0.40 16.73 26.24
CA ASN A 719 0.08 15.42 25.69
C ASN A 719 1.21 14.99 24.75
N TYR A 720 1.27 13.71 24.41
CA TYR A 720 2.25 13.26 23.43
C TYR A 720 1.95 13.88 22.06
N PHE A 721 0.73 13.67 21.56
CA PHE A 721 0.05 14.53 20.57
C PHE A 721 -1.12 15.21 21.28
N GLY A 722 -1.38 16.49 20.98
CA GLY A 722 -2.54 17.19 21.52
C GLY A 722 -3.83 16.45 21.20
N ALA A 723 -4.07 16.18 19.91
CA ALA A 723 -5.09 15.25 19.44
C ALA A 723 -4.69 14.56 18.12
N TYR A 724 -5.21 13.35 17.91
CA TYR A 724 -4.90 12.49 16.75
C TYR A 724 -6.19 11.96 16.10
N THR A 725 -6.22 11.87 14.77
CA THR A 725 -7.31 11.17 14.08
C THR A 725 -6.80 10.20 13.02
N TYR A 726 -7.53 9.10 12.82
CA TYR A 726 -7.30 8.11 11.76
C TYR A 726 -8.64 7.76 11.10
N GLY A 727 -8.83 8.21 9.87
CA GLY A 727 -10.05 7.99 9.09
C GLY A 727 -11.32 8.56 9.71
N ALA A 728 -11.18 9.61 10.54
CA ALA A 728 -12.32 10.34 11.07
C ALA A 728 -12.84 11.34 10.02
N THR A 729 -14.11 11.71 10.06
CA THR A 729 -14.68 12.63 9.06
C THR A 729 -15.56 13.68 9.70
N ALA A 730 -15.68 14.83 9.04
CA ALA A 730 -16.60 15.90 9.43
C ALA A 730 -16.42 16.40 10.87
N MET A 731 -15.18 16.42 11.36
CA MET A 731 -14.89 16.93 12.70
C MET A 731 -14.77 18.45 12.72
N VAL A 732 -15.24 19.05 13.81
CA VAL A 732 -15.14 20.50 14.07
C VAL A 732 -14.17 20.75 15.22
N TRP A 733 -13.17 21.58 14.96
CA TRP A 733 -12.18 22.05 15.94
C TRP A 733 -12.27 23.58 15.99
N GLN A 734 -12.87 24.14 17.03
CA GLN A 734 -13.15 25.57 17.11
C GLN A 734 -12.69 26.21 18.43
N ASN A 735 -12.01 27.36 18.37
CA ASN A 735 -11.65 28.15 19.56
C ASN A 735 -10.83 27.38 20.61
N ASN A 736 -10.04 26.38 20.20
CA ASN A 736 -9.24 25.57 21.13
C ASN A 736 -7.80 26.11 21.24
N GLU A 737 -7.09 25.67 22.28
CA GLU A 737 -5.69 25.99 22.52
C GLU A 737 -4.87 24.69 22.62
N PHE A 738 -3.88 24.52 21.74
CA PHE A 738 -2.99 23.36 21.68
C PHE A 738 -1.55 23.79 21.94
N TYR A 739 -1.00 23.43 23.11
CA TYR A 739 0.30 23.95 23.51
C TYR A 739 1.19 23.01 24.31
N SER A 740 2.51 23.21 24.22
CA SER A 740 3.51 22.42 24.94
C SER A 740 3.36 20.90 24.77
N ASN A 741 2.76 20.44 23.66
CA ASN A 741 2.64 19.02 23.37
C ASN A 741 3.98 18.48 22.87
N ILE A 742 4.29 17.22 23.17
CA ILE A 742 5.62 16.63 22.93
C ILE A 742 5.95 16.57 21.44
N GLN A 743 4.96 16.36 20.57
CA GLN A 743 5.15 16.32 19.12
C GLN A 743 4.21 17.29 18.41
N TYR A 744 2.93 16.95 18.25
CA TYR A 744 1.99 17.71 17.43
C TYR A 744 0.91 18.35 18.28
N GLY A 745 0.41 19.52 17.86
CA GLY A 745 -0.84 20.07 18.40
C GLY A 745 -2.03 19.24 17.92
N LEU A 746 -2.40 19.38 16.65
CA LEU A 746 -3.46 18.60 16.01
C LEU A 746 -2.89 17.81 14.82
N ASP A 747 -3.04 16.47 14.84
CA ASP A 747 -2.54 15.55 13.81
C ASP A 747 -3.65 14.69 13.18
N PRO A 748 -4.43 15.24 12.22
CA PRO A 748 -5.32 14.44 11.41
C PRO A 748 -4.57 13.61 10.37
N HIS A 749 -4.77 12.29 10.41
CA HIS A 749 -3.96 11.34 9.66
C HIS A 749 -4.81 10.31 8.89
N ASP A 750 -4.30 9.79 7.77
CA ASP A 750 -4.84 8.60 7.08
C ASP A 750 -6.33 8.71 6.67
N ASP A 751 -6.61 9.59 5.71
CA ASP A 751 -7.95 9.84 5.16
C ASP A 751 -8.93 10.45 6.19
N SER A 752 -8.40 11.31 7.07
CA SER A 752 -9.22 12.18 7.90
C SER A 752 -9.66 13.42 7.12
N ASN A 753 -10.93 13.47 6.74
CA ASN A 753 -11.42 14.35 5.68
C ASN A 753 -12.62 15.22 6.12
N ASN A 754 -12.84 16.30 5.37
CA ASN A 754 -13.97 17.22 5.58
C ASN A 754 -13.96 17.92 6.95
N PHE A 755 -12.78 18.19 7.51
CA PHE A 755 -12.65 18.86 8.80
C PHE A 755 -12.83 20.37 8.66
N LEU A 756 -13.38 20.99 9.71
CA LEU A 756 -13.27 22.41 9.95
C LEU A 756 -12.35 22.65 11.15
N VAL A 757 -11.22 23.31 10.92
CA VAL A 757 -10.28 23.76 11.96
C VAL A 757 -10.29 25.28 11.95
N GLU A 758 -11.00 25.88 12.89
CA GLU A 758 -11.30 27.31 12.90
C GLU A 758 -10.96 28.01 14.24
N ASN A 759 -10.37 29.20 14.17
CA ASN A 759 -10.16 30.07 15.35
C ASN A 759 -9.37 29.42 16.50
N ASN A 760 -8.52 28.43 16.23
CA ASN A 760 -7.73 27.77 17.26
C ASN A 760 -6.34 28.42 17.38
N THR A 761 -5.72 28.25 18.56
CA THR A 761 -4.35 28.67 18.85
C THR A 761 -3.44 27.45 19.00
N PHE A 762 -2.34 27.39 18.24
CA PHE A 762 -1.35 26.30 18.29
C PHE A 762 0.04 26.85 18.58
N HIS A 763 0.61 26.57 19.75
CA HIS A 763 1.91 27.13 20.10
C HIS A 763 2.82 26.27 20.96
N ASP A 764 4.13 26.50 20.84
CA ASP A 764 5.16 25.86 21.66
C ASP A 764 5.12 24.31 21.61
N ASN A 765 4.63 23.74 20.51
CA ASN A 765 4.58 22.29 20.31
C ASN A 765 5.93 21.75 19.78
N GLY A 766 6.27 20.53 20.18
CA GLY A 766 7.58 19.92 19.93
C GLY A 766 7.91 19.64 18.46
N ASN A 767 6.94 19.68 17.56
CA ASN A 767 7.08 19.64 16.09
C ASN A 767 6.16 20.66 15.42
N HIS A 768 4.97 20.26 14.96
CA HIS A 768 4.06 21.10 14.18
C HIS A 768 2.89 21.57 15.04
N GLY A 769 2.38 22.76 14.77
CA GLY A 769 1.11 23.21 15.33
C GLY A 769 -0.04 22.34 14.80
N ILE A 770 -0.19 22.33 13.48
CA ILE A 770 -1.20 21.56 12.75
C ILE A 770 -0.51 20.72 11.66
N ILE A 771 -0.87 19.44 11.54
CA ILE A 771 -0.41 18.58 10.44
C ILE A 771 -1.54 17.69 9.92
N PHE A 772 -1.85 17.80 8.63
CA PHE A 772 -2.75 16.91 7.91
C PHE A 772 -1.92 15.97 7.02
N SER A 773 -1.80 14.69 7.41
CA SER A 773 -0.90 13.74 6.72
C SER A 773 -1.62 12.53 6.14
N LYS A 774 -1.24 12.15 4.92
CA LYS A 774 -1.61 10.90 4.23
C LYS A 774 -3.07 10.87 3.78
N ARG A 775 -3.33 11.58 2.67
CA ARG A 775 -4.64 11.69 1.98
C ARG A 775 -5.73 12.36 2.81
N CYS A 776 -5.37 13.36 3.61
CA CYS A 776 -6.37 14.18 4.28
C CYS A 776 -6.81 15.29 3.31
N ILE A 777 -8.04 15.17 2.79
CA ILE A 777 -8.58 15.98 1.70
C ILE A 777 -9.84 16.74 2.10
N ASN A 778 -10.17 17.78 1.34
CA ASN A 778 -11.38 18.59 1.50
C ASN A 778 -11.54 19.23 2.89
N ASN A 779 -10.42 19.55 3.55
CA ASN A 779 -10.43 20.19 4.86
C ASN A 779 -10.32 21.71 4.74
N ILE A 780 -10.91 22.42 5.71
CA ILE A 780 -10.84 23.87 5.84
C ILE A 780 -10.10 24.21 7.13
N ILE A 781 -8.95 24.86 6.98
CA ILE A 781 -8.11 25.34 8.08
C ILE A 781 -8.14 26.86 8.03
N ARG A 782 -8.96 27.50 8.87
CA ARG A 782 -9.17 28.94 8.78
C ARG A 782 -9.06 29.73 10.07
N ASN A 783 -8.61 30.98 9.95
CA ASN A 783 -8.56 31.94 11.06
C ASN A 783 -7.82 31.44 12.31
N ASN A 784 -6.90 30.47 12.16
CA ASN A 784 -6.12 29.95 13.28
C ASN A 784 -4.88 30.81 13.52
N LEU A 785 -4.43 30.83 14.77
CA LEU A 785 -3.19 31.42 15.21
C LEU A 785 -2.17 30.30 15.48
N SER A 786 -1.07 30.23 14.74
CA SER A 786 -0.06 29.17 14.91
C SER A 786 1.35 29.73 15.04
N TYR A 787 1.97 29.59 16.22
CA TYR A 787 3.26 30.20 16.48
C TYR A 787 4.22 29.44 17.38
N ASN A 788 5.53 29.72 17.26
CA ASN A 788 6.59 29.15 18.09
C ASN A 788 6.60 27.61 18.18
N ASN A 789 6.05 26.92 17.17
CA ASN A 789 6.19 25.47 17.07
C ASN A 789 7.57 25.14 16.52
N LYS A 790 8.19 24.06 17.02
CA LYS A 790 9.60 23.73 16.70
C LYS A 790 9.87 23.59 15.20
N LEU A 791 8.88 23.10 14.45
CA LEU A 791 8.93 22.89 13.01
C LEU A 791 7.95 23.82 12.28
N HIS A 792 6.73 23.36 11.97
CA HIS A 792 5.85 24.09 11.05
C HIS A 792 4.63 24.61 11.78
N GLY A 793 4.13 25.78 11.38
CA GLY A 793 2.84 26.24 11.88
C GLY A 793 1.73 25.33 11.37
N ILE A 794 1.62 25.23 10.04
CA ILE A 794 0.65 24.39 9.34
C ILE A 794 1.36 23.53 8.30
N MET A 795 1.09 22.22 8.28
CA MET A 795 1.64 21.28 7.32
C MET A 795 0.56 20.44 6.64
N LEU A 796 0.62 20.33 5.31
CA LEU A 796 -0.09 19.31 4.53
C LEU A 796 0.95 18.34 3.95
N ASP A 797 0.78 17.04 4.18
CA ASP A 797 1.77 16.00 3.89
C ASP A 797 1.15 14.78 3.18
N ARG A 798 1.85 14.20 2.20
CA ARG A 798 1.54 12.90 1.56
C ARG A 798 0.13 12.82 0.97
N ASN A 799 -0.07 13.48 -0.16
CA ASN A 799 -1.32 13.52 -0.93
C ASN A 799 -2.50 14.14 -0.17
N SER A 800 -2.24 15.03 0.79
CA SER A 800 -3.27 15.85 1.45
C SER A 800 -3.64 17.00 0.51
N ASN A 801 -4.45 16.66 -0.48
CA ASN A 801 -4.82 17.52 -1.60
C ASN A 801 -6.16 18.22 -1.36
N ASP A 802 -6.48 19.19 -2.21
CA ASP A 802 -7.82 19.76 -2.30
C ASP A 802 -8.32 20.39 -0.97
N ASN A 803 -7.40 20.91 -0.15
CA ASN A 803 -7.70 21.60 1.11
C ASN A 803 -7.67 23.12 0.94
N ILE A 804 -8.37 23.83 1.83
CA ILE A 804 -8.37 25.29 1.93
C ILE A 804 -7.68 25.70 3.24
N VAL A 805 -6.65 26.54 3.13
CA VAL A 805 -5.96 27.17 4.25
C VAL A 805 -6.14 28.68 4.12
N GLU A 806 -7.03 29.27 4.93
CA GLU A 806 -7.43 30.67 4.75
C GLU A 806 -7.42 31.54 6.02
N GLY A 807 -7.04 32.81 5.92
CA GLY A 807 -7.18 33.75 7.05
C GLY A 807 -6.32 33.45 8.28
N ASN A 808 -5.38 32.50 8.21
CA ASN A 808 -4.57 32.11 9.36
C ASN A 808 -3.43 33.11 9.61
N THR A 809 -3.05 33.28 10.88
CA THR A 809 -1.86 34.03 11.30
C THR A 809 -0.78 33.07 11.78
N VAL A 810 0.38 33.07 11.12
CA VAL A 810 1.43 32.06 11.35
C VAL A 810 2.80 32.72 11.54
N TYR A 811 3.43 32.55 12.72
CA TYR A 811 4.73 33.19 13.01
C TYR A 811 5.66 32.45 13.96
N GLY A 812 6.97 32.76 13.92
CA GLY A 812 7.94 32.18 14.87
C GLY A 812 8.24 30.68 14.67
N ASN A 813 7.79 30.09 13.56
CA ASN A 813 8.04 28.69 13.22
C ASN A 813 9.24 28.53 12.26
N LYS A 814 9.72 27.29 12.06
CA LYS A 814 10.73 26.96 11.03
C LYS A 814 10.20 27.20 9.61
N ASP A 815 9.01 26.71 9.32
CA ASP A 815 8.26 27.10 8.13
C ASP A 815 6.86 27.51 8.59
N GLY A 816 6.31 28.60 8.05
CA GLY A 816 4.94 29.00 8.37
C GLY A 816 3.95 27.95 7.89
N ILE A 817 3.82 27.83 6.56
CA ILE A 817 2.98 26.83 5.89
C ILE A 817 3.85 25.94 4.99
N ALA A 818 3.72 24.62 5.11
CA ALA A 818 4.49 23.64 4.35
C ALA A 818 3.61 22.62 3.60
N LEU A 819 3.86 22.42 2.31
CA LEU A 819 3.19 21.43 1.45
C LEU A 819 4.18 20.39 0.92
N TYR A 820 4.05 19.15 1.41
CA TYR A 820 4.92 18.04 1.06
C TYR A 820 4.11 16.97 0.32
N ASP A 821 4.43 16.71 -0.95
CA ASP A 821 3.68 15.74 -1.77
C ASP A 821 2.17 16.03 -1.78
N SER A 822 1.78 17.31 -1.79
CA SER A 822 0.39 17.75 -1.58
C SER A 822 0.02 18.86 -2.58
N SER A 823 -0.96 18.56 -3.43
CA SER A 823 -1.31 19.29 -4.65
C SER A 823 -2.73 19.85 -4.62
N ARG A 824 -3.04 20.81 -5.49
CA ARG A 824 -4.39 21.41 -5.64
C ARG A 824 -4.97 22.02 -4.36
N ASN A 825 -4.11 22.47 -3.44
CA ASN A 825 -4.55 23.18 -2.25
C ASN A 825 -4.68 24.69 -2.52
N ILE A 826 -5.59 25.34 -1.80
CA ILE A 826 -5.80 26.79 -1.86
C ILE A 826 -5.31 27.42 -0.56
N ILE A 827 -4.27 28.23 -0.65
CA ILE A 827 -3.68 28.97 0.46
C ILE A 827 -4.00 30.46 0.24
N LYS A 828 -4.96 31.02 0.98
CA LYS A 828 -5.43 32.39 0.71
C LYS A 828 -5.62 33.29 1.91
N ASN A 829 -5.41 34.59 1.77
CA ASN A 829 -5.68 35.58 2.82
C ASN A 829 -4.94 35.32 4.15
N ASN A 830 -3.82 34.59 4.16
CA ASN A 830 -3.07 34.28 5.39
C ASN A 830 -2.03 35.38 5.68
N THR A 831 -1.76 35.61 6.97
CA THR A 831 -0.66 36.46 7.45
C THR A 831 0.49 35.59 7.95
N ILE A 832 1.58 35.52 7.19
CA ILE A 832 2.70 34.60 7.42
C ILE A 832 3.97 35.41 7.66
N LYS A 833 4.34 35.58 8.93
CA LYS A 833 5.38 36.54 9.33
C LYS A 833 6.40 35.97 10.30
N ASN A 834 7.62 36.52 10.33
CA ASN A 834 8.63 36.17 11.35
C ASN A 834 8.97 34.67 11.46
N ASN A 835 8.80 33.88 10.40
CA ASN A 835 9.21 32.47 10.36
C ASN A 835 10.64 32.36 9.79
N GLN A 836 11.30 31.20 9.91
CA GLN A 836 12.53 30.98 9.13
C GLN A 836 12.22 30.99 7.62
N ARG A 837 11.11 30.38 7.20
CA ARG A 837 10.55 30.45 5.84
C ARG A 837 9.03 30.65 5.93
N GLY A 838 8.45 31.46 5.05
CA GLY A 838 7.02 31.75 5.08
C GLY A 838 6.19 30.56 4.58
N PHE A 839 6.15 30.36 3.27
CA PHE A 839 5.51 29.22 2.61
C PHE A 839 6.54 28.36 1.88
N ARG A 840 6.36 27.04 1.92
CA ARG A 840 7.26 26.08 1.27
C ARG A 840 6.49 24.94 0.61
N ALA A 841 6.82 24.63 -0.64
CA ALA A 841 6.28 23.47 -1.37
C ALA A 841 7.39 22.60 -1.98
N ASN A 842 7.25 21.27 -1.87
CA ASN A 842 8.18 20.29 -2.47
C ASN A 842 7.57 18.92 -2.75
N MET A 843 8.40 17.98 -3.24
CA MET A 843 8.03 16.59 -3.47
C MET A 843 6.82 16.42 -4.40
N LYS A 844 6.78 17.15 -5.52
CA LYS A 844 5.64 17.16 -6.46
C LYS A 844 4.34 17.74 -5.88
N SER A 845 4.44 18.72 -4.97
CA SER A 845 3.33 19.60 -4.62
C SER A 845 3.05 20.56 -5.79
N GLU A 846 2.17 20.16 -6.69
CA GLU A 846 1.85 20.86 -7.94
C GLU A 846 0.44 21.47 -7.90
N GLU A 847 0.17 22.42 -8.80
CA GLU A 847 -1.19 22.96 -9.02
C GLU A 847 -1.83 23.62 -7.79
N ASN A 848 -1.01 24.09 -6.82
CA ASN A 848 -1.53 24.83 -5.67
C ASN A 848 -1.73 26.31 -6.01
N ILE A 849 -2.75 26.91 -5.40
CA ILE A 849 -3.07 28.34 -5.53
C ILE A 849 -2.70 29.04 -4.23
N ILE A 850 -1.73 29.94 -4.29
CA ILE A 850 -1.28 30.79 -3.18
C ILE A 850 -1.70 32.22 -3.54
N THR A 851 -2.78 32.72 -2.94
CA THR A 851 -3.36 34.02 -3.35
C THR A 851 -3.67 34.97 -2.20
N ASN A 852 -3.47 36.28 -2.40
CA ASN A 852 -3.82 37.31 -1.41
C ASN A 852 -3.19 37.11 -0.01
N ASN A 853 -2.04 36.46 0.09
CA ASN A 853 -1.36 36.27 1.38
C ASN A 853 -0.36 37.40 1.65
N GLN A 854 -0.12 37.67 2.93
CA GLN A 854 0.89 38.61 3.41
C GLN A 854 2.09 37.84 3.96
N PHE A 855 3.26 37.98 3.32
CA PHE A 855 4.52 37.39 3.75
C PHE A 855 5.46 38.47 4.24
N SER A 856 5.75 38.53 5.54
CA SER A 856 6.63 39.57 6.07
C SER A 856 7.70 39.11 7.04
N ASN A 857 8.90 39.70 6.96
CA ASN A 857 9.98 39.48 7.94
C ASN A 857 10.40 38.01 8.10
N ASN A 858 10.25 37.17 7.06
CA ASN A 858 10.71 35.78 7.12
C ASN A 858 12.22 35.71 6.87
N LYS A 859 12.95 35.00 7.75
CA LYS A 859 14.43 35.07 7.84
C LYS A 859 15.14 34.61 6.56
N GLN A 860 14.57 33.68 5.81
CA GLN A 860 15.17 33.15 4.57
C GLN A 860 14.32 33.46 3.33
N PHE A 861 13.11 32.93 3.28
CA PHE A 861 12.25 32.99 2.10
C PHE A 861 10.83 33.39 2.49
N GLY A 862 10.18 34.27 1.74
CA GLY A 862 8.73 34.46 1.80
C GLY A 862 8.02 33.23 1.24
N ILE A 863 8.30 32.89 -0.02
CA ILE A 863 7.82 31.70 -0.72
C ILE A 863 9.01 30.90 -1.25
N TYR A 864 9.01 29.58 -1.03
CA TYR A 864 10.08 28.67 -1.49
C TYR A 864 9.54 27.43 -2.22
N LEU A 865 9.84 27.32 -3.52
CA LEU A 865 9.44 26.20 -4.38
C LEU A 865 10.66 25.38 -4.82
N TYR A 866 10.70 24.09 -4.46
CA TYR A 866 11.78 23.17 -4.84
C TYR A 866 11.28 21.73 -4.99
N GLY A 867 12.12 20.80 -5.44
CA GLY A 867 11.77 19.37 -5.45
C GLY A 867 10.52 19.04 -6.27
N GLN A 868 10.42 19.55 -7.50
CA GLN A 868 9.31 19.34 -8.43
C GLN A 868 7.96 19.96 -8.00
N ALA A 869 7.96 20.99 -7.15
CA ALA A 869 6.78 21.84 -6.96
C ALA A 869 6.56 22.75 -8.19
N ASN A 870 6.05 22.16 -9.27
CA ASN A 870 5.78 22.82 -10.56
C ASN A 870 4.32 23.31 -10.64
N LYS A 871 4.00 24.14 -11.63
CA LYS A 871 2.61 24.54 -11.94
C LYS A 871 1.84 25.16 -10.78
N ASN A 872 2.52 25.83 -9.85
CA ASN A 872 1.86 26.55 -8.77
C ASN A 872 1.57 27.99 -9.19
N ASN A 873 0.42 28.51 -8.73
CA ASN A 873 -0.05 29.85 -9.01
C ASN A 873 0.12 30.74 -7.77
N LEU A 874 1.01 31.72 -7.85
CA LEU A 874 1.28 32.72 -6.83
C LEU A 874 0.67 34.05 -7.29
N VAL A 875 -0.54 34.37 -6.82
CA VAL A 875 -1.32 35.50 -7.36
C VAL A 875 -1.64 36.54 -6.29
N ALA A 876 -1.49 37.83 -6.59
CA ALA A 876 -1.94 38.92 -5.71
C ALA A 876 -1.38 38.87 -4.25
N ASN A 877 -0.22 38.27 -4.04
CA ASN A 877 0.40 38.21 -2.71
C ASN A 877 1.22 39.47 -2.44
N ASN A 878 1.31 39.85 -1.16
CA ASN A 878 2.16 40.93 -0.68
C ASN A 878 3.36 40.34 0.05
N LEU A 879 4.57 40.56 -0.47
CA LEU A 879 5.81 40.04 0.09
C LEU A 879 6.76 41.19 0.46
N THR A 880 6.95 41.41 1.76
CA THR A 880 7.69 42.55 2.30
C THR A 880 8.75 42.18 3.33
N ALA A 881 9.93 42.79 3.28
CA ALA A 881 10.98 42.62 4.31
C ALA A 881 11.47 41.17 4.54
N ASN A 882 11.39 40.30 3.53
CA ASN A 882 11.96 38.96 3.57
C ASN A 882 13.40 38.98 3.04
N THR A 883 14.22 37.97 3.39
CA THR A 883 15.56 37.86 2.77
C THR A 883 15.46 37.58 1.26
N ASN A 884 14.65 36.61 0.84
CA ASN A 884 14.21 36.52 -0.55
C ASN A 884 12.69 36.46 -0.53
N ALA A 885 12.01 37.28 -1.33
CA ALA A 885 10.55 37.28 -1.36
C ALA A 885 10.05 35.97 -1.95
N VAL A 886 10.45 35.64 -3.18
CA VAL A 886 10.11 34.38 -3.84
C VAL A 886 11.38 33.68 -4.32
N TYR A 887 11.54 32.40 -3.97
CA TYR A 887 12.69 31.58 -4.33
C TYR A 887 12.24 30.30 -5.06
N ILE A 888 12.64 30.13 -6.32
CA ILE A 888 12.13 29.09 -7.22
C ILE A 888 13.27 28.28 -7.80
N LYS A 889 13.18 26.96 -7.62
CA LYS A 889 14.07 25.94 -8.21
C LYS A 889 13.32 24.97 -9.13
N THR A 890 12.07 25.28 -9.45
CA THR A 890 11.11 24.41 -10.15
C THR A 890 10.55 25.13 -11.37
N SER A 891 9.71 24.44 -12.13
CA SER A 891 9.31 24.89 -13.45
C SER A 891 7.81 25.14 -13.59
N ALA A 892 7.44 25.89 -14.62
CA ALA A 892 6.05 26.13 -15.02
C ALA A 892 5.16 26.80 -13.96
N ASN A 893 5.73 27.59 -13.03
CA ASN A 893 4.94 28.32 -12.04
C ASN A 893 4.54 29.71 -12.55
N LEU A 894 3.36 30.19 -12.12
CA LEU A 894 2.86 31.53 -12.41
C LEU A 894 3.00 32.44 -11.19
N LEU A 895 3.61 33.60 -11.38
CA LEU A 895 3.67 34.71 -10.41
C LEU A 895 2.93 35.89 -11.04
N ALA A 896 1.71 36.16 -10.60
CA ALA A 896 0.89 37.23 -11.16
C ALA A 896 0.44 38.25 -10.11
N ASP A 897 0.39 39.54 -10.46
CA ASP A 897 -0.23 40.60 -9.64
C ASP A 897 0.36 40.76 -8.22
N ASN A 898 1.57 40.25 -7.96
CA ASN A 898 2.15 40.30 -6.63
C ASN A 898 2.82 41.66 -6.37
N THR A 899 2.73 42.13 -5.13
CA THR A 899 3.49 43.27 -4.61
C THR A 899 4.71 42.75 -3.85
N ILE A 900 5.92 43.00 -4.37
CA ILE A 900 7.18 42.47 -3.85
C ILE A 900 8.12 43.63 -3.51
N VAL A 901 8.12 44.06 -2.25
CA VAL A 901 8.79 45.31 -1.85
C VAL A 901 9.70 45.16 -0.63
N GLN A 902 10.78 45.95 -0.57
CA GLN A 902 11.65 46.01 0.63
C GLN A 902 12.27 44.67 1.08
N ASN A 903 12.41 43.69 0.17
CA ASN A 903 13.11 42.43 0.47
C ASN A 903 14.60 42.57 0.17
N LYS A 904 15.46 41.64 0.61
CA LYS A 904 16.86 41.65 0.13
C LYS A 904 16.93 41.26 -1.35
N VAL A 905 16.21 40.22 -1.78
CA VAL A 905 15.96 39.90 -3.19
C VAL A 905 14.46 39.75 -3.41
N GLY A 906 13.93 40.32 -4.50
CA GLY A 906 12.53 40.17 -4.89
C GLY A 906 12.24 38.73 -5.34
N VAL A 907 12.56 38.39 -6.59
CA VAL A 907 12.40 37.04 -7.13
C VAL A 907 13.76 36.41 -7.44
N TYR A 908 13.96 35.18 -6.98
CA TYR A 908 15.19 34.42 -7.15
C TYR A 908 14.91 33.12 -7.92
N LEU A 909 15.43 33.02 -9.14
CA LEU A 909 15.34 31.85 -10.03
C LEU A 909 16.70 31.15 -10.10
N LEU A 910 16.77 29.87 -9.70
CA LEU A 910 18.01 29.10 -9.63
C LEU A 910 17.89 27.71 -10.29
N ASP A 911 19.05 27.14 -10.63
CA ASP A 911 19.25 25.76 -11.08
C ASP A 911 18.40 25.46 -12.32
N TYR A 912 17.50 24.48 -12.24
CA TYR A 912 16.70 24.02 -13.38
C TYR A 912 15.38 24.78 -13.53
N ALA A 913 15.17 25.89 -12.80
CA ALA A 913 13.94 26.67 -12.91
C ALA A 913 13.70 27.13 -14.35
N SER A 914 12.65 26.61 -14.98
CA SER A 914 12.28 26.88 -16.36
C SER A 914 10.79 27.11 -16.51
N ASP A 915 10.38 27.78 -17.57
CA ASP A 915 9.00 28.04 -17.96
C ASP A 915 8.17 28.74 -16.89
N ASN A 916 8.80 29.40 -15.92
CA ASN A 916 8.09 30.22 -14.96
C ASN A 916 7.69 31.54 -15.59
N GLN A 917 6.47 31.99 -15.31
CA GLN A 917 5.90 33.23 -15.83
C GLN A 917 5.74 34.22 -14.68
N LEU A 918 6.33 35.40 -14.83
CA LEU A 918 6.13 36.54 -13.94
C LEU A 918 5.32 37.57 -14.73
N SER A 919 4.07 37.82 -14.36
CA SER A 919 3.18 38.75 -15.06
C SER A 919 2.62 39.83 -14.13
N ASN A 920 2.58 41.09 -14.55
CA ASN A 920 1.90 42.18 -13.83
C ASN A 920 2.31 42.34 -12.34
N ASN A 921 3.54 41.99 -11.97
CA ASN A 921 4.00 42.16 -10.59
C ASN A 921 4.60 43.55 -10.38
N THR A 922 4.42 44.12 -9.19
CA THR A 922 5.13 45.31 -8.73
C THR A 922 6.32 44.89 -7.88
N ILE A 923 7.55 45.06 -8.38
CA ILE A 923 8.80 44.64 -7.73
C ILE A 923 9.69 45.84 -7.50
N SER A 924 9.68 46.41 -6.30
CA SER A 924 10.42 47.65 -6.03
C SER A 924 11.08 47.74 -4.66
N ASN A 925 12.06 48.63 -4.51
CA ASN A 925 12.73 48.89 -3.24
C ASN A 925 13.41 47.66 -2.61
N ASN A 926 13.77 46.64 -3.38
CA ASN A 926 14.50 45.48 -2.88
C ASN A 926 16.02 45.77 -2.83
N ARG A 927 16.67 45.44 -1.71
CA ARG A 927 18.04 45.90 -1.38
C ARG A 927 19.11 45.48 -2.39
N SER A 928 19.08 44.23 -2.86
CA SER A 928 20.10 43.69 -3.77
C SER A 928 19.59 43.55 -5.19
N TYR A 929 18.52 42.79 -5.41
CA TYR A 929 17.98 42.54 -6.74
C TYR A 929 16.45 42.57 -6.75
N GLY A 930 15.85 43.13 -7.80
CA GLY A 930 14.43 42.96 -8.11
C GLY A 930 14.18 41.52 -8.57
N VAL A 931 14.80 41.12 -9.68
CA VAL A 931 14.80 39.74 -10.20
C VAL A 931 16.25 39.26 -10.37
N PHE A 932 16.58 38.15 -9.73
CA PHE A 932 17.87 37.46 -9.88
C PHE A 932 17.64 36.11 -10.58
N ASN A 933 18.19 35.97 -11.79
CA ASN A 933 18.05 34.76 -12.60
C ASN A 933 19.42 34.12 -12.88
N LYS A 934 19.67 32.97 -12.27
CA LYS A 934 20.87 32.13 -12.45
C LYS A 934 20.45 30.68 -12.67
N THR A 935 20.00 30.39 -13.88
CA THR A 935 19.46 29.09 -14.28
C THR A 935 20.44 28.34 -15.19
N ALA A 936 20.21 27.02 -15.33
CA ALA A 936 21.00 26.13 -16.16
C ALA A 936 20.87 26.49 -17.65
N LYS A 937 21.86 26.11 -18.46
CA LYS A 937 21.86 26.37 -19.90
C LYS A 937 20.61 25.76 -20.54
N GLY A 938 19.84 26.58 -21.26
CA GLY A 938 18.61 26.17 -21.95
C GLY A 938 17.32 26.42 -21.17
N SER A 939 17.39 26.76 -19.88
CA SER A 939 16.22 27.20 -19.11
C SER A 939 15.73 28.57 -19.57
N LYS A 940 14.42 28.71 -19.80
CA LYS A 940 13.77 29.98 -20.18
C LYS A 940 12.77 30.36 -19.11
N ASN A 941 12.71 31.62 -18.69
CA ASN A 941 11.66 32.14 -17.81
C ASN A 941 11.16 33.46 -18.39
N TYR A 942 9.89 33.77 -18.19
CA TYR A 942 9.16 34.81 -18.91
C TYR A 942 8.77 35.94 -17.96
N LEU A 943 9.00 37.18 -18.38
CA LEU A 943 8.53 38.39 -17.68
C LEU A 943 7.61 39.13 -18.62
N ASP A 944 6.42 39.45 -18.14
CA ASP A 944 5.35 40.11 -18.91
C ASP A 944 4.74 41.24 -18.07
N ASP A 945 4.68 42.47 -18.59
CA ASP A 945 4.02 43.61 -17.94
C ASP A 945 4.38 43.87 -16.45
N ASN A 946 5.62 43.60 -16.02
CA ASN A 946 6.02 43.83 -14.62
C ASN A 946 6.53 45.27 -14.41
N THR A 947 6.12 45.89 -13.31
CA THR A 947 6.65 47.18 -12.84
C THR A 947 7.85 46.94 -11.91
N ILE A 948 9.08 47.04 -12.44
CA ILE A 948 10.33 46.75 -11.70
C ILE A 948 11.21 48.00 -11.61
N HIS A 949 11.29 48.64 -10.45
CA HIS A 949 12.05 49.88 -10.25
C HIS A 949 12.60 50.05 -8.83
N SER A 950 13.54 50.99 -8.65
CA SER A 950 14.09 51.35 -7.33
C SER A 950 14.69 50.18 -6.53
N ASN A 951 15.16 49.12 -7.20
CA ASN A 951 15.89 48.02 -6.55
C ASN A 951 17.40 48.28 -6.64
N GLY A 952 18.22 47.64 -5.79
CA GLY A 952 19.68 47.73 -5.87
C GLY A 952 20.21 47.44 -7.29
N GLN A 953 19.66 46.39 -7.91
CA GLN A 953 19.67 46.17 -9.35
C GLN A 953 18.32 45.59 -9.77
N ASN A 954 17.63 46.19 -10.74
CA ASN A 954 16.29 45.74 -11.14
C ASN A 954 16.29 44.29 -11.63
N ILE A 955 17.20 43.93 -12.53
CA ILE A 955 17.30 42.58 -13.10
C ILE A 955 18.78 42.18 -13.22
N TYR A 956 19.12 41.00 -12.70
CA TYR A 956 20.41 40.35 -12.90
C TYR A 956 20.23 39.01 -13.62
N THR A 957 21.02 38.79 -14.68
CA THR A 957 21.06 37.52 -15.43
C THR A 957 22.52 37.13 -15.67
N SER A 958 22.91 35.91 -15.29
CA SER A 958 24.24 35.38 -15.64
C SER A 958 24.13 34.42 -16.84
N SER A 959 24.28 34.92 -18.06
CA SER A 959 24.30 34.07 -19.25
C SER A 959 25.72 33.54 -19.54
N VAL A 960 25.91 32.22 -19.57
CA VAL A 960 26.78 31.64 -20.61
C VAL A 960 25.89 31.57 -21.86
N SER A 961 26.12 32.48 -22.80
CA SER A 961 25.38 32.80 -24.04
C SER A 961 24.13 33.70 -23.91
N LYS A 962 24.28 34.98 -24.32
CA LYS A 962 23.18 35.81 -24.85
C LYS A 962 22.83 35.36 -26.28
N PRO A 963 21.64 35.61 -26.85
CA PRO A 963 20.47 36.30 -26.29
C PRO A 963 19.24 35.36 -26.22
N ASN A 964 18.61 35.34 -25.06
CA ASN A 964 17.18 35.64 -24.96
C ASN A 964 16.99 36.02 -23.50
N LEU A 965 17.19 37.33 -23.28
CA LEU A 965 16.62 38.05 -22.16
C LEU A 965 15.20 37.51 -21.94
N LEU A 966 14.83 37.40 -20.66
CA LEU A 966 13.45 37.52 -20.17
C LEU A 966 12.58 38.14 -21.27
N SER A 967 11.91 37.31 -22.04
CA SER A 967 11.29 37.79 -23.27
C SER A 967 10.06 38.55 -22.82
N ALA A 968 10.13 39.88 -22.85
CA ALA A 968 8.95 40.71 -22.78
C ALA A 968 8.03 40.26 -23.91
N VAL A 969 6.91 39.65 -23.55
CA VAL A 969 5.79 39.55 -24.48
C VAL A 969 5.20 40.97 -24.54
N LYS A 970 4.77 41.39 -25.72
CA LYS A 970 4.31 42.75 -26.01
C LYS A 970 2.87 43.00 -25.60
#